data_AF-A0A410UVZ3-F1
#
_entry.id   AF-A0A410UVZ3-F1
#
_cell.length_a   1.000
_cell.length_b   1.000
_cell.length_c   1.000
_cell.angle_alpha   90.00
_cell.angle_beta   90.00
_cell.angle_gamma   90.00
#
_symmetry.space_group_name_H-M   'P 1'
#
loop_
_entity.id
_entity.type
_entity.pdbx_description
1 polymer ?
#
loop_
_entity_poly.entity_id
_entity_poly.type
_entity_poly.pdbx_seq_one_letter_code
_entity_poly.pdbx_strand_id
1 'polypeptide(L)'
;MNSMHIKNIGNIYAYDNDWQTPAKTEQHAYEKCLGRFPHVADILYFAFPWATLIDNLNTKSSGASGLLLALDALIESIPKGIVHRFTVCQHIYAFKYVELFKKAGITELYLSHAEHSTRTLEGINIHPFPLYPVKVATDNFYEKWKPQEASARRYLYSFIGAHDSKYYRTSSREDIFELFGDSKSELAYVKRRNEWHFQRDVYDVQIKGKVVSEEFKIKQKLEEDEYLSILLDSVFSLCPSGSGPNSIRLWESLGTGTIPVILADGLRLPGDEDLWREAAVFVREKKERIEKLPVQLAALKNNAHDLNKKCIAVNKLYEKYGPGNFVEDIVALAIKKSTENSGKKVFVFDPGLKDFHTHHHIINRNVADVLKKHKVKFKVFGNRNLSTSTAEYDTAPFFKHSPYEDMQELSNKEFAQRCLAYAKDIADIVKEQGSSTAVIIHTSTASLVQGLAYAISHSDVYFSHIELQLMFHPLSFSGENINNSSPNYTRYLIALRSLKSAVKAAKIGISISSSCQSFAGLYSRMLRERVTTHPYALHSASSEHPIARKQLAVATKPDTSTQKILLFSGDLKIDKGIAWISKALPELLKSNSEAEFHLQLAKPRFHSNALEESIIAIKNLAESSNRVKLIDGYIDQQKWEELLATMDGLLIPYSPVAYRSKTSGILFEYIRNAKNTAKLVVTRDTWLHDEVTIWHLPVIDVEFGNTQDLANKIGTFNKHPSIGDIKESFPDFWRQYFGQGNDQFLVAKTTAA
;
A
#
# COMPACT_ATOMS: atom_id res chain seq x y z
N MET A 1 -44.27 -7.30 2.00
CA MET A 1 -43.67 -8.57 1.53
C MET A 1 -42.45 -8.38 0.60
N ASN A 2 -42.02 -7.15 0.24
CA ASN A 2 -40.90 -6.93 -0.71
C ASN A 2 -39.48 -6.90 -0.10
N SER A 3 -39.30 -7.12 1.21
CA SER A 3 -37.98 -7.08 1.86
C SER A 3 -37.16 -8.37 1.77
N MET A 4 -37.73 -9.48 1.28
CA MET A 4 -37.07 -10.80 1.26
C MET A 4 -35.83 -10.88 0.34
N HIS A 5 -35.68 -9.94 -0.61
CA HIS A 5 -34.57 -9.94 -1.57
C HIS A 5 -33.53 -8.84 -1.32
N ILE A 6 -33.69 -8.06 -0.25
CA ILE A 6 -32.70 -7.05 0.15
C ILE A 6 -31.53 -7.78 0.84
N LYS A 7 -30.33 -7.58 0.31
CA LYS A 7 -29.09 -8.15 0.84
C LYS A 7 -28.12 -7.02 1.21
N ASN A 8 -27.65 -7.07 2.45
CA ASN A 8 -26.68 -6.12 2.98
C ASN A 8 -25.42 -6.88 3.38
N ILE A 9 -24.34 -6.73 2.62
CA ILE A 9 -23.06 -7.40 2.85
C ILE A 9 -21.98 -6.32 2.95
N GLY A 10 -21.62 -5.96 4.17
CA GLY A 10 -20.70 -4.86 4.45
C GLY A 10 -21.20 -3.53 3.88
N ASN A 11 -20.54 -3.05 2.83
CA ASN A 11 -20.86 -1.78 2.15
C ASN A 11 -21.72 -1.94 0.89
N ILE A 12 -22.20 -3.15 0.63
CA ILE A 12 -22.99 -3.47 -0.55
C ILE A 12 -24.42 -3.65 -0.12
N TYR A 13 -25.30 -2.83 -0.70
CA TYR A 13 -26.73 -2.82 -0.45
C TYR A 13 -27.41 -3.15 -1.76
N ALA A 14 -28.05 -4.31 -1.82
CA ALA A 14 -28.55 -4.88 -3.05
C ALA A 14 -30.01 -5.27 -2.95
N TYR A 15 -30.77 -5.00 -4.01
CA TYR A 15 -31.98 -5.77 -4.32
C TYR A 15 -31.59 -6.85 -5.32
N ASP A 16 -31.37 -8.06 -4.83
CA ASP A 16 -30.84 -9.17 -5.63
C ASP A 16 -31.96 -10.01 -6.24
N ASN A 17 -32.74 -9.39 -7.13
CA ASN A 17 -33.81 -10.02 -7.89
C ASN A 17 -34.12 -9.20 -9.16
N ASP A 18 -34.88 -9.78 -10.09
CA ASP A 18 -35.41 -9.10 -11.29
C ASP A 18 -34.34 -8.46 -12.21
N TRP A 19 -33.10 -8.96 -12.16
CA TRP A 19 -32.03 -8.55 -13.06
C TRP A 19 -32.39 -8.80 -14.54
N GLN A 20 -31.97 -7.91 -15.44
CA GLN A 20 -32.18 -8.10 -16.87
C GLN A 20 -31.35 -9.30 -17.39
N THR A 21 -31.96 -10.13 -18.23
CA THR A 21 -31.30 -11.27 -18.89
C THR A 21 -31.62 -11.30 -20.39
N PRO A 22 -30.70 -11.77 -21.25
CA PRO A 22 -29.35 -12.27 -20.94
C PRO A 22 -28.31 -11.15 -20.78
N ALA A 23 -28.64 -9.90 -21.10
CA ALA A 23 -27.77 -8.74 -20.93
C ALA A 23 -27.69 -8.33 -19.45
N LYS A 24 -26.85 -9.01 -18.68
CA LYS A 24 -26.79 -8.95 -17.21
C LYS A 24 -25.70 -8.03 -16.64
N THR A 25 -25.42 -6.88 -17.25
CA THR A 25 -24.32 -5.97 -16.83
C THR A 25 -24.43 -5.54 -15.37
N GLU A 26 -25.63 -5.13 -14.95
CA GLU A 26 -25.88 -4.64 -13.59
C GLU A 26 -25.69 -5.75 -12.55
N GLN A 27 -26.25 -6.93 -12.83
CA GLN A 27 -26.07 -8.13 -11.99
C GLN A 27 -24.61 -8.55 -11.91
N HIS A 28 -23.92 -8.64 -13.04
CA HIS A 28 -22.52 -9.09 -13.08
C HIS A 28 -21.60 -8.10 -12.34
N ALA A 29 -21.87 -6.79 -12.44
CA ALA A 29 -21.15 -5.80 -11.65
C ALA A 29 -21.38 -6.00 -10.13
N TYR A 30 -22.63 -6.22 -9.72
CA TYR A 30 -22.94 -6.56 -8.33
C TYR A 30 -22.20 -7.82 -7.84
N GLU A 31 -22.25 -8.91 -8.60
CA GLU A 31 -21.56 -10.16 -8.28
C GLU A 31 -20.05 -9.96 -8.12
N LYS A 32 -19.43 -9.12 -8.96
CA LYS A 32 -18.00 -8.80 -8.84
C LYS A 32 -17.68 -7.85 -7.68
N CYS A 33 -18.60 -6.96 -7.32
CA CYS A 33 -18.43 -6.08 -6.16
C CYS A 33 -18.46 -6.86 -4.85
N LEU A 34 -19.23 -7.95 -4.73
CA LEU A 34 -19.35 -8.76 -3.49
C LEU A 34 -18.02 -9.18 -2.85
N GLY A 35 -16.97 -9.39 -3.65
CA GLY A 35 -15.64 -9.76 -3.16
C GLY A 35 -14.54 -8.73 -3.43
N ARG A 36 -14.88 -7.51 -3.86
CA ARG A 36 -13.88 -6.50 -4.26
C ARG A 36 -14.19 -5.08 -3.81
N PHE A 37 -15.45 -4.77 -3.48
CA PHE A 37 -15.82 -3.41 -3.09
C PHE A 37 -15.34 -3.11 -1.66
N PRO A 38 -14.63 -1.99 -1.44
CA PRO A 38 -14.03 -1.67 -0.14
C PRO A 38 -15.05 -1.52 1.00
N HIS A 39 -14.68 -2.02 2.19
CA HIS A 39 -15.43 -1.94 3.44
C HIS A 39 -14.99 -0.74 4.31
N VAL A 40 -15.47 0.46 3.97
CA VAL A 40 -15.17 1.75 4.64
C VAL A 40 -16.43 2.58 4.90
N ALA A 41 -16.51 3.26 6.04
CA ALA A 41 -17.78 3.76 6.60
C ALA A 41 -18.53 4.82 5.76
N ASP A 42 -17.88 5.49 4.80
CA ASP A 42 -18.43 6.65 4.10
C ASP A 42 -18.87 6.39 2.65
N ILE A 43 -18.72 5.15 2.17
CA ILE A 43 -19.06 4.77 0.79
C ILE A 43 -19.95 3.51 0.75
N LEU A 44 -20.72 3.37 -0.33
CA LEU A 44 -21.65 2.28 -0.52
C LEU A 44 -21.77 1.90 -2.00
N TYR A 45 -21.88 0.61 -2.30
CA TYR A 45 -22.32 0.13 -3.60
C TYR A 45 -23.81 -0.21 -3.56
N PHE A 46 -24.59 0.50 -4.35
CA PHE A 46 -26.03 0.38 -4.50
C PHE A 46 -26.33 -0.49 -5.71
N ALA A 47 -26.68 -1.75 -5.48
CA ALA A 47 -26.98 -2.71 -6.52
C ALA A 47 -28.51 -2.82 -6.72
N PHE A 48 -28.98 -2.41 -7.89
CA PHE A 48 -30.41 -2.40 -8.20
C PHE A 48 -30.64 -2.67 -9.70
N PRO A 49 -31.70 -3.42 -10.08
CA PRO A 49 -32.02 -3.74 -11.49
C PRO A 49 -32.63 -2.53 -12.22
N TRP A 50 -31.85 -1.48 -12.41
CA TRP A 50 -32.28 -0.24 -13.06
C TRP A 50 -32.81 -0.47 -14.46
N ALA A 51 -32.16 -1.33 -15.25
CA ALA A 51 -32.61 -1.63 -16.60
C ALA A 51 -34.04 -2.20 -16.61
N THR A 52 -34.31 -3.20 -15.76
CA THR A 52 -35.64 -3.80 -15.64
C THR A 52 -36.68 -2.78 -15.18
N LEU A 53 -36.36 -1.95 -14.18
CA LEU A 53 -37.27 -0.90 -13.72
C LEU A 53 -37.59 0.10 -14.84
N ILE A 54 -36.58 0.59 -15.55
CA ILE A 54 -36.75 1.57 -16.63
C ILE A 54 -37.58 0.99 -17.79
N ASP A 55 -37.36 -0.27 -18.16
CA ASP A 55 -38.17 -0.94 -19.18
C ASP A 55 -39.63 -1.07 -18.75
N ASN A 56 -39.89 -1.44 -17.49
CA ASN A 56 -41.25 -1.53 -16.97
C ASN A 56 -41.95 -0.16 -16.98
N LEU A 57 -41.25 0.91 -16.61
CA LEU A 57 -41.77 2.28 -16.64
C LEU A 57 -42.07 2.75 -18.07
N ASN A 58 -41.18 2.51 -19.03
CA ASN A 58 -41.39 2.91 -20.42
C ASN A 58 -42.53 2.13 -21.10
N THR A 59 -42.70 0.85 -20.75
CA THR A 59 -43.74 0.00 -21.31
C THR A 59 -45.06 0.06 -20.54
N LYS A 60 -45.09 0.78 -19.40
CA LYS A 60 -46.24 0.87 -18.48
C LYS A 60 -46.73 -0.51 -18.01
N SER A 61 -45.81 -1.46 -17.81
CA SER A 61 -46.13 -2.79 -17.30
C SER A 61 -46.35 -2.77 -15.78
N SER A 62 -47.09 -3.77 -15.27
CA SER A 62 -47.44 -3.89 -13.85
C SER A 62 -46.23 -4.13 -12.92
N GLY A 63 -45.09 -4.59 -13.46
CA GLY A 63 -43.87 -4.83 -12.70
C GLY A 63 -43.19 -3.57 -12.16
N ALA A 64 -43.49 -2.39 -12.71
CA ALA A 64 -42.89 -1.12 -12.27
C ALA A 64 -43.19 -0.83 -10.78
N SER A 65 -44.44 -1.03 -10.34
CA SER A 65 -44.86 -0.72 -8.98
C SER A 65 -44.11 -1.55 -7.93
N GLY A 66 -43.88 -2.85 -8.21
CA GLY A 66 -43.14 -3.74 -7.32
C GLY A 66 -41.69 -3.31 -7.15
N LEU A 67 -41.03 -2.96 -8.26
CA LEU A 67 -39.65 -2.49 -8.26
C LEU A 67 -39.49 -1.11 -7.62
N LEU A 68 -40.45 -0.19 -7.78
CA LEU A 68 -40.43 1.09 -7.07
C LEU A 68 -40.56 0.91 -5.55
N LEU A 69 -41.41 -0.01 -5.09
CA LEU A 69 -41.50 -0.35 -3.66
C LEU A 69 -40.21 -1.01 -3.15
N ALA A 70 -39.57 -1.85 -3.94
CA ALA A 70 -38.29 -2.46 -3.61
C ALA A 70 -37.16 -1.42 -3.55
N LEU A 71 -37.16 -0.45 -4.46
CA LEU A 71 -36.23 0.68 -4.46
C LEU A 71 -36.37 1.47 -3.17
N ASP A 72 -37.59 1.82 -2.77
CA ASP A 72 -37.85 2.59 -1.56
C ASP A 72 -37.42 1.84 -0.30
N ALA A 73 -37.74 0.55 -0.21
CA ALA A 73 -37.30 -0.30 0.89
C ALA A 73 -35.77 -0.43 0.96
N LEU A 74 -35.09 -0.51 -0.19
CA LEU A 74 -33.62 -0.56 -0.23
C LEU A 74 -33.02 0.76 0.25
N ILE A 75 -33.56 1.90 -0.19
CA ILE A 75 -33.13 3.24 0.24
C ILE A 75 -33.28 3.41 1.75
N GLU A 76 -34.42 3.00 2.31
CA GLU A 76 -34.70 3.06 3.75
C GLU A 76 -33.75 2.19 4.58
N SER A 77 -33.20 1.12 3.99
CA SER A 77 -32.25 0.23 4.67
C SER A 77 -30.83 0.81 4.80
N ILE A 78 -30.52 1.90 4.09
CA ILE A 78 -29.17 2.47 4.05
C ILE A 78 -28.88 3.26 5.35
N PRO A 79 -27.73 3.01 6.01
CA PRO A 79 -27.35 3.75 7.20
C PRO A 79 -27.11 5.24 6.92
N LYS A 80 -27.33 6.07 7.94
CA LYS A 80 -27.00 7.50 7.90
C LYS A 80 -25.47 7.68 7.84
N GLY A 81 -25.01 8.73 7.17
CA GLY A 81 -23.58 9.09 7.10
C GLY A 81 -22.84 8.60 5.86
N ILE A 82 -23.48 7.82 4.97
CA ILE A 82 -22.93 7.46 3.66
C ILE A 82 -22.85 8.70 2.78
N VAL A 83 -21.63 9.05 2.35
CA VAL A 83 -21.36 10.25 1.54
C VAL A 83 -21.33 9.91 0.05
N HIS A 84 -20.74 8.77 -0.32
CA HIS A 84 -20.65 8.36 -1.72
C HIS A 84 -21.42 7.07 -1.98
N ARG A 85 -22.34 7.12 -2.96
CA ARG A 85 -23.12 5.96 -3.39
C ARG A 85 -22.85 5.66 -4.86
N PHE A 86 -22.30 4.49 -5.09
CA PHE A 86 -21.90 3.97 -6.39
C PHE A 86 -23.00 3.08 -6.94
N THR A 87 -23.34 3.20 -8.22
CA THR A 87 -24.22 2.22 -8.88
C THR A 87 -23.84 2.06 -10.34
N VAL A 88 -24.22 0.93 -10.93
CA VAL A 88 -24.11 0.66 -12.36
C VAL A 88 -25.49 0.69 -12.98
N CYS A 89 -25.64 1.41 -14.10
CA CYS A 89 -26.82 1.30 -14.94
C CYS A 89 -26.41 1.00 -16.38
N GLN A 90 -27.05 0.00 -17.00
CA GLN A 90 -26.78 -0.36 -18.39
C GLN A 90 -27.78 0.24 -19.39
N HIS A 91 -28.84 0.90 -18.91
CA HIS A 91 -29.97 1.25 -19.75
C HIS A 91 -29.76 2.55 -20.55
N ILE A 92 -30.11 2.56 -21.84
CA ILE A 92 -29.93 3.73 -22.74
C ILE A 92 -30.71 4.98 -22.30
N TYR A 93 -31.83 4.80 -21.61
CA TYR A 93 -32.68 5.88 -21.10
C TYR A 93 -32.37 6.30 -19.65
N ALA A 94 -31.21 5.94 -19.08
CA ALA A 94 -30.86 6.33 -17.71
C ALA A 94 -31.07 7.83 -17.44
N PHE A 95 -30.68 8.71 -18.37
CA PHE A 95 -30.83 10.16 -18.20
C PHE A 95 -32.29 10.65 -18.10
N LYS A 96 -33.24 9.94 -18.74
CA LYS A 96 -34.68 10.27 -18.63
C LYS A 96 -35.22 10.03 -17.22
N TYR A 97 -34.55 9.17 -16.45
CA TYR A 97 -34.97 8.73 -15.12
C TYR A 97 -33.98 9.17 -14.03
N VAL A 98 -33.28 10.31 -14.23
CA VAL A 98 -32.32 10.88 -13.28
C VAL A 98 -32.88 11.00 -11.85
N GLU A 99 -34.15 11.35 -11.71
CA GLU A 99 -34.83 11.49 -10.43
C GLU A 99 -34.83 10.21 -9.58
N LEU A 100 -34.82 9.03 -10.21
CA LEU A 100 -34.72 7.76 -9.47
C LEU A 100 -33.35 7.60 -8.81
N PHE A 101 -32.28 7.96 -9.50
CA PHE A 101 -30.92 7.93 -8.95
C PHE A 101 -30.74 9.00 -7.86
N LYS A 102 -31.30 10.20 -8.05
CA LYS A 102 -31.31 11.26 -7.02
C LYS A 102 -32.06 10.83 -5.77
N LYS A 103 -33.25 10.22 -5.93
CA LYS A 103 -34.02 9.66 -4.82
C LYS A 103 -33.20 8.62 -4.05
N ALA A 104 -32.44 7.78 -4.74
CA ALA A 104 -31.55 6.80 -4.14
C ALA A 104 -30.26 7.40 -3.54
N GLY A 105 -30.03 8.70 -3.68
CA GLY A 105 -28.84 9.41 -3.21
C GLY A 105 -27.56 9.01 -3.95
N ILE A 106 -27.68 8.51 -5.19
CA ILE A 106 -26.53 8.11 -6.01
C ILE A 106 -25.66 9.32 -6.31
N THR A 107 -24.36 9.21 -6.06
CA THR A 107 -23.37 10.25 -6.36
C THR A 107 -22.46 9.86 -7.52
N GLU A 108 -22.20 8.56 -7.70
CA GLU A 108 -21.31 8.02 -8.71
C GLU A 108 -22.07 6.98 -9.57
N LEU A 109 -22.48 7.38 -10.78
CA LEU A 109 -23.23 6.54 -11.71
C LEU A 109 -22.32 6.03 -12.83
N TYR A 110 -22.02 4.73 -12.81
CA TYR A 110 -21.33 4.04 -13.89
C TYR A 110 -22.35 3.63 -14.96
N LEU A 111 -22.29 4.29 -16.10
CA LEU A 111 -23.26 4.18 -17.17
C LEU A 111 -22.65 3.53 -18.40
N SER A 112 -23.23 2.41 -18.85
CA SER A 112 -22.74 1.71 -20.04
C SER A 112 -22.88 2.54 -21.33
N HIS A 113 -23.81 3.49 -21.36
CA HIS A 113 -24.06 4.39 -22.48
C HIS A 113 -23.56 5.82 -22.21
N ALA A 114 -22.52 5.99 -21.39
CA ALA A 114 -21.96 7.30 -21.08
C ALA A 114 -21.44 8.01 -22.35
N GLU A 115 -21.69 9.31 -22.44
CA GLU A 115 -21.31 10.15 -23.57
C GLU A 115 -20.27 11.19 -23.20
N HIS A 116 -19.46 11.62 -24.18
CA HIS A 116 -18.46 12.68 -23.99
C HIS A 116 -19.09 14.01 -23.54
N SER A 117 -20.33 14.29 -23.96
CA SER A 117 -21.06 15.52 -23.63
C SER A 117 -21.49 15.59 -22.16
N THR A 118 -21.52 14.46 -21.45
CA THR A 118 -22.14 14.38 -20.12
C THR A 118 -21.18 13.76 -19.11
N ARG A 119 -20.50 14.60 -18.34
CA ARG A 119 -19.63 14.18 -17.21
C ARG A 119 -20.37 14.20 -15.87
N THR A 120 -21.35 15.08 -15.75
CA THR A 120 -22.22 15.19 -14.58
C THR A 120 -23.66 15.34 -15.05
N LEU A 121 -24.60 14.87 -14.23
CA LEU A 121 -26.02 15.04 -14.44
C LEU A 121 -26.69 15.36 -13.11
N GLU A 122 -27.17 16.61 -12.97
CA GLU A 122 -27.87 17.07 -11.76
C GLU A 122 -27.16 16.75 -10.43
N GLY A 123 -25.83 16.93 -10.40
CA GLY A 123 -24.99 16.66 -9.23
C GLY A 123 -24.48 15.21 -9.12
N ILE A 124 -24.91 14.30 -10.00
CA ILE A 124 -24.40 12.93 -10.08
C ILE A 124 -23.22 12.88 -11.06
N ASN A 125 -22.09 12.32 -10.63
CA ASN A 125 -20.94 12.09 -11.49
C ASN A 125 -21.22 10.88 -12.39
N ILE A 126 -21.01 11.04 -13.70
CA ILE A 126 -21.20 9.97 -14.68
C ILE A 126 -19.85 9.38 -15.05
N HIS A 127 -19.71 8.07 -14.94
CA HIS A 127 -18.52 7.30 -15.32
C HIS A 127 -18.86 6.34 -16.46
N PRO A 128 -17.98 6.17 -17.47
CA PRO A 128 -18.19 5.17 -18.51
C PRO A 128 -18.07 3.74 -17.93
N PHE A 129 -18.83 2.80 -18.46
CA PHE A 129 -18.81 1.40 -17.99
C PHE A 129 -18.95 0.40 -19.15
N PRO A 130 -18.36 -0.80 -19.07
CA PRO A 130 -18.56 -1.83 -20.08
C PRO A 130 -20.00 -2.38 -20.13
N LEU A 131 -20.33 -3.11 -21.20
CA LEU A 131 -21.49 -4.00 -21.25
C LEU A 131 -21.03 -5.44 -21.05
N TYR A 132 -21.87 -6.26 -20.42
CA TYR A 132 -21.58 -7.68 -20.27
C TYR A 132 -21.56 -8.39 -21.63
N PRO A 133 -20.46 -9.06 -22.02
CA PRO A 133 -20.32 -9.64 -23.34
C PRO A 133 -20.94 -11.04 -23.38
N VAL A 134 -22.27 -11.07 -23.48
CA VAL A 134 -23.13 -12.26 -23.31
C VAL A 134 -22.57 -13.52 -23.98
N LYS A 135 -22.07 -13.40 -25.21
CA LYS A 135 -21.68 -14.58 -26.01
C LYS A 135 -20.29 -15.14 -25.74
N VAL A 136 -19.41 -14.39 -25.09
CA VAL A 136 -18.02 -14.82 -24.79
C VAL A 136 -17.77 -15.05 -23.30
N ALA A 137 -18.76 -14.73 -22.46
CA ALA A 137 -18.67 -14.83 -21.00
C ALA A 137 -19.15 -16.17 -20.42
N THR A 138 -19.36 -17.19 -21.26
CA THR A 138 -19.76 -18.54 -20.81
C THR A 138 -18.55 -19.39 -20.45
N ASP A 139 -18.62 -20.18 -19.38
CA ASP A 139 -17.49 -20.91 -18.79
C ASP A 139 -16.72 -21.82 -19.77
N ASN A 140 -17.38 -22.32 -20.82
CA ASN A 140 -16.76 -23.21 -21.81
C ASN A 140 -16.45 -22.52 -23.14
N PHE A 141 -16.42 -21.18 -23.19
CA PHE A 141 -16.24 -20.46 -24.45
C PHE A 141 -14.93 -20.85 -25.15
N TYR A 142 -13.79 -20.74 -24.45
CA TYR A 142 -12.47 -21.05 -25.03
C TYR A 142 -12.23 -22.55 -25.23
N GLU A 143 -12.96 -23.42 -24.54
CA GLU A 143 -12.93 -24.86 -24.77
C GLU A 143 -13.67 -25.22 -26.06
N LYS A 144 -14.85 -24.61 -26.28
CA LYS A 144 -15.69 -24.82 -27.46
C LYS A 144 -15.16 -24.13 -28.71
N TRP A 145 -14.55 -22.95 -28.54
CA TRP A 145 -14.12 -22.08 -29.62
C TRP A 145 -12.65 -21.72 -29.46
N LYS A 146 -11.81 -22.17 -30.40
CA LYS A 146 -10.39 -21.78 -30.48
C LYS A 146 -10.25 -20.62 -31.47
N PRO A 147 -10.02 -19.38 -31.02
CA PRO A 147 -9.84 -18.26 -31.92
C PRO A 147 -8.61 -18.50 -32.81
N GLN A 148 -8.74 -18.26 -34.11
CA GLN A 148 -7.61 -18.29 -35.02
C GLN A 148 -6.77 -17.01 -34.87
N GLU A 149 -5.49 -17.09 -35.24
CA GLU A 149 -4.63 -15.92 -35.39
C GLU A 149 -5.28 -14.90 -36.32
N ALA A 150 -5.21 -13.62 -35.97
CA ALA A 150 -5.87 -12.55 -36.72
C ALA A 150 -5.47 -12.53 -38.22
N SER A 151 -4.25 -12.93 -38.56
CA SER A 151 -3.77 -13.05 -39.94
C SER A 151 -4.49 -14.14 -40.75
N ALA A 152 -4.89 -15.24 -40.10
CA ALA A 152 -5.48 -16.42 -40.72
C ALA A 152 -7.01 -16.34 -40.89
N ARG A 153 -7.66 -15.37 -40.22
CA ARG A 153 -9.11 -15.18 -40.28
C ARG A 153 -9.59 -14.82 -41.69
N ARG A 154 -10.67 -15.46 -42.13
CA ARG A 154 -11.24 -15.37 -43.47
C ARG A 154 -11.70 -13.96 -43.81
N TYR A 155 -12.52 -13.37 -42.95
CA TYR A 155 -13.14 -12.08 -43.21
C TYR A 155 -12.24 -10.95 -42.74
N LEU A 156 -12.03 -9.95 -43.59
CA LEU A 156 -11.38 -8.70 -43.20
C LEU A 156 -12.22 -8.00 -42.13
N TYR A 157 -13.52 -7.84 -42.36
CA TYR A 157 -14.43 -7.28 -41.36
C TYR A 157 -15.83 -7.89 -41.41
N SER A 158 -16.57 -7.81 -40.30
CA SER A 158 -17.96 -8.26 -40.27
C SER A 158 -18.90 -7.33 -39.50
N PHE A 159 -20.18 -7.42 -39.84
CA PHE A 159 -21.29 -6.78 -39.14
C PHE A 159 -22.59 -7.56 -39.32
N ILE A 160 -23.17 -8.03 -38.22
CA ILE A 160 -24.51 -8.65 -38.23
C ILE A 160 -25.39 -7.88 -37.27
N GLY A 161 -26.43 -7.21 -37.75
CA GLY A 161 -27.25 -6.37 -36.89
C GLY A 161 -28.58 -5.94 -37.52
N ALA A 162 -29.28 -5.05 -36.84
CA ALA A 162 -30.52 -4.43 -37.29
C ALA A 162 -30.41 -2.90 -37.29
N HIS A 163 -31.33 -2.25 -38.00
CA HIS A 163 -31.54 -0.81 -38.00
C HIS A 163 -33.05 -0.51 -37.96
N ASP A 164 -33.45 0.43 -37.10
CA ASP A 164 -34.82 0.95 -37.03
C ASP A 164 -34.73 2.49 -36.96
N SER A 165 -35.20 3.17 -38.00
CA SER A 165 -35.11 4.62 -38.13
C SER A 165 -35.85 5.38 -37.02
N LYS A 166 -36.75 4.72 -36.29
CA LYS A 166 -37.50 5.34 -35.17
C LYS A 166 -36.67 5.43 -33.89
N TYR A 167 -35.77 4.49 -33.65
CA TYR A 167 -35.08 4.36 -32.36
C TYR A 167 -33.56 4.53 -32.45
N TYR A 168 -32.99 4.45 -33.66
CA TYR A 168 -31.54 4.47 -33.85
C TYR A 168 -31.05 5.90 -34.06
N ARG A 169 -29.90 6.22 -33.48
CA ARG A 169 -29.44 7.60 -33.34
C ARG A 169 -28.77 8.16 -34.60
N THR A 170 -28.19 7.29 -35.43
CA THR A 170 -27.45 7.68 -36.65
C THR A 170 -27.76 6.73 -37.81
N SER A 171 -27.48 7.17 -39.03
CA SER A 171 -27.61 6.35 -40.25
C SER A 171 -26.49 5.32 -40.41
N SER A 172 -25.50 5.27 -39.51
CA SER A 172 -24.27 4.49 -39.68
C SER A 172 -24.51 3.01 -40.02
N ARG A 173 -25.53 2.38 -39.40
CA ARG A 173 -25.91 1.00 -39.72
C ARG A 173 -26.55 0.86 -41.09
N GLU A 174 -27.41 1.80 -41.47
CA GLU A 174 -28.02 1.85 -42.80
C GLU A 174 -26.95 2.03 -43.86
N ASP A 175 -26.01 2.95 -43.65
CA ASP A 175 -24.87 3.19 -44.53
C ASP A 175 -24.00 1.93 -44.67
N ILE A 176 -23.73 1.20 -43.58
CA ILE A 176 -23.00 -0.08 -43.63
C ILE A 176 -23.74 -1.12 -44.47
N PHE A 177 -25.06 -1.27 -44.30
CA PHE A 177 -25.85 -2.22 -45.09
C PHE A 177 -25.91 -1.82 -46.56
N GLU A 178 -26.10 -0.53 -46.84
CA GLU A 178 -26.15 0.00 -48.21
C GLU A 178 -24.81 -0.20 -48.91
N LEU A 179 -23.68 0.07 -48.25
CA LEU A 179 -22.35 0.00 -48.86
C LEU A 179 -21.84 -1.44 -48.96
N PHE A 180 -22.09 -2.29 -47.95
CA PHE A 180 -21.40 -3.57 -47.78
C PHE A 180 -22.29 -4.80 -47.66
N GLY A 181 -23.62 -4.65 -47.70
CA GLY A 181 -24.59 -5.74 -47.50
C GLY A 181 -24.42 -6.95 -48.44
N ASP A 182 -25.14 -8.03 -48.10
CA ASP A 182 -25.02 -9.37 -48.67
C ASP A 182 -24.69 -9.38 -50.17
N SER A 183 -23.55 -10.01 -50.51
CA SER A 183 -22.97 -10.18 -51.86
C SER A 183 -22.10 -9.04 -52.43
N LYS A 184 -21.79 -7.97 -51.70
CA LYS A 184 -20.95 -6.87 -52.22
C LYS A 184 -19.43 -7.03 -52.04
N SER A 185 -18.98 -7.95 -51.18
CA SER A 185 -17.55 -8.20 -50.99
C SER A 185 -17.28 -9.63 -50.51
N GLU A 186 -16.31 -10.30 -51.13
CA GLU A 186 -15.83 -11.61 -50.65
C GLU A 186 -14.96 -11.50 -49.39
N LEU A 187 -14.46 -10.29 -49.08
CA LEU A 187 -13.60 -10.01 -47.94
C LEU A 187 -14.37 -9.60 -46.69
N ALA A 188 -15.70 -9.42 -46.76
CA ALA A 188 -16.51 -8.96 -45.64
C ALA A 188 -17.78 -9.80 -45.47
N TYR A 189 -18.27 -9.88 -44.23
CA TYR A 189 -19.56 -10.51 -43.93
C TYR A 189 -20.50 -9.49 -43.29
N VAL A 190 -21.48 -8.98 -44.04
CA VAL A 190 -22.41 -7.95 -43.57
C VAL A 190 -23.85 -8.38 -43.81
N LYS A 191 -24.57 -8.68 -42.73
CA LYS A 191 -25.93 -9.23 -42.78
C LYS A 191 -26.91 -8.39 -42.00
N ARG A 192 -28.02 -8.00 -42.66
CA ARG A 192 -29.13 -7.29 -42.03
C ARG A 192 -30.10 -8.28 -41.37
N ARG A 193 -30.51 -7.99 -40.14
CA ARG A 193 -31.56 -8.66 -39.38
C ARG A 193 -32.68 -7.66 -39.05
N ASN A 194 -33.86 -8.17 -38.74
CA ASN A 194 -35.05 -7.34 -38.51
C ASN A 194 -35.07 -6.68 -37.13
N GLU A 195 -34.54 -7.36 -36.11
CA GLU A 195 -34.59 -6.91 -34.73
C GLU A 195 -33.23 -7.06 -34.05
N TRP A 196 -33.06 -6.33 -32.95
CA TRP A 196 -31.90 -6.55 -32.10
C TRP A 196 -31.96 -7.96 -31.49
N HIS A 197 -30.79 -8.57 -31.36
CA HIS A 197 -30.63 -9.98 -31.01
C HIS A 197 -31.34 -10.42 -29.71
N PHE A 198 -31.39 -9.56 -28.69
CA PHE A 198 -32.05 -9.87 -27.40
C PHE A 198 -33.43 -9.22 -27.25
N GLN A 199 -34.00 -8.66 -28.32
CA GLN A 199 -35.27 -7.92 -28.29
C GLN A 199 -36.40 -8.76 -27.68
N ARG A 200 -36.57 -10.00 -28.11
CA ARG A 200 -37.67 -10.86 -27.65
C ARG A 200 -37.43 -11.44 -26.27
N ASP A 201 -36.20 -11.81 -25.94
CA ASP A 201 -35.86 -12.30 -24.58
C ASP A 201 -36.19 -11.24 -23.53
N VAL A 202 -35.81 -9.99 -23.79
CA VAL A 202 -36.09 -8.89 -22.86
C VAL A 202 -37.57 -8.51 -22.92
N TYR A 203 -38.10 -8.09 -24.07
CA TYR A 203 -39.42 -7.46 -24.09
C TYR A 203 -40.59 -8.44 -24.09
N ASP A 204 -40.49 -9.57 -24.79
CA ASP A 204 -41.59 -10.52 -24.89
C ASP A 204 -41.56 -11.51 -23.72
N VAL A 205 -40.42 -12.11 -23.42
CA VAL A 205 -40.30 -13.10 -22.34
C VAL A 205 -40.21 -12.41 -20.97
N GLN A 206 -39.19 -11.60 -20.71
CA GLN A 206 -38.94 -11.06 -19.38
C GLN A 206 -39.94 -9.98 -18.96
N ILE A 207 -40.21 -8.98 -19.82
CA ILE A 207 -41.07 -7.83 -19.45
C ILE A 207 -42.56 -8.16 -19.60
N LYS A 208 -42.96 -8.89 -20.65
CA LYS A 208 -44.38 -9.21 -20.91
C LYS A 208 -44.81 -10.61 -20.46
N GLY A 209 -43.89 -11.47 -20.00
CA GLY A 209 -44.20 -12.81 -19.52
C GLY A 209 -44.70 -13.77 -20.61
N LYS A 210 -44.40 -13.52 -21.89
CA LYS A 210 -44.85 -14.38 -22.98
C LYS A 210 -44.01 -15.65 -23.07
N VAL A 211 -44.67 -16.77 -23.36
CA VAL A 211 -43.99 -18.01 -23.72
C VAL A 211 -43.61 -17.97 -25.19
N VAL A 212 -42.32 -18.16 -25.50
CA VAL A 212 -41.82 -18.28 -26.87
C VAL A 212 -41.85 -19.74 -27.34
N SER A 213 -42.08 -19.96 -28.64
CA SER A 213 -42.15 -21.31 -29.22
C SER A 213 -40.77 -21.98 -29.27
N GLU A 214 -40.76 -23.32 -29.35
CA GLU A 214 -39.50 -24.08 -29.46
C GLU A 214 -38.78 -23.81 -30.79
N GLU A 215 -39.52 -23.63 -31.88
CA GLU A 215 -38.98 -23.20 -33.18
C GLU A 215 -38.23 -21.86 -33.08
N PHE A 216 -38.74 -20.92 -32.29
CA PHE A 216 -38.08 -19.64 -32.07
C PHE A 216 -36.72 -19.83 -31.37
N LYS A 217 -36.65 -20.67 -30.33
CA LYS A 217 -35.40 -20.96 -29.62
C LYS A 217 -34.37 -21.62 -30.53
N ILE A 218 -34.79 -22.57 -31.38
CA ILE A 218 -33.91 -23.22 -32.36
C ILE A 218 -33.36 -22.19 -33.34
N LYS A 219 -34.23 -21.35 -33.93
CA LYS A 219 -33.81 -20.30 -34.86
C LYS A 219 -32.83 -19.32 -34.21
N GLN A 220 -33.13 -18.88 -33.00
CA GLN A 220 -32.27 -17.99 -32.22
C GLN A 220 -30.89 -18.61 -32.01
N LYS A 221 -30.82 -19.88 -31.60
CA LYS A 221 -29.56 -20.59 -31.42
C LYS A 221 -28.73 -20.69 -32.71
N LEU A 222 -29.37 -20.97 -33.85
CA LEU A 222 -28.68 -20.98 -35.15
C LEU A 222 -28.12 -19.59 -35.51
N GLU A 223 -28.90 -18.53 -35.26
CA GLU A 223 -28.48 -17.15 -35.46
C GLU A 223 -27.34 -16.72 -34.51
N GLU A 224 -27.26 -17.31 -33.31
CA GLU A 224 -26.17 -17.11 -32.35
C GLU A 224 -24.89 -17.79 -32.79
N ASP A 225 -24.97 -19.05 -33.18
CA ASP A 225 -23.82 -19.82 -33.67
C ASP A 225 -23.27 -19.20 -34.97
N GLU A 226 -24.14 -18.71 -35.87
CA GLU A 226 -23.74 -17.91 -37.04
C GLU A 226 -22.99 -16.65 -36.61
N TYR A 227 -23.56 -15.87 -35.68
CA TYR A 227 -22.93 -14.63 -35.23
C TYR A 227 -21.54 -14.86 -34.63
N LEU A 228 -21.42 -15.82 -33.73
CA LEU A 228 -20.16 -16.15 -33.07
C LEU A 228 -19.11 -16.68 -34.05
N SER A 229 -19.49 -17.59 -34.96
CA SER A 229 -18.57 -18.14 -35.96
C SER A 229 -18.02 -17.05 -36.88
N ILE A 230 -18.88 -16.13 -37.34
CA ILE A 230 -18.45 -14.99 -38.17
C ILE A 230 -17.55 -14.05 -37.38
N LEU A 231 -17.88 -13.74 -36.13
CA LEU A 231 -17.05 -12.85 -35.30
C LEU A 231 -15.64 -13.45 -35.08
N LEU A 232 -15.55 -14.74 -34.78
CA LEU A 232 -14.28 -15.46 -34.59
C LEU A 232 -13.43 -15.55 -35.86
N ASP A 233 -14.08 -15.59 -37.04
CA ASP A 233 -13.43 -15.67 -38.34
C ASP A 233 -13.24 -14.29 -39.00
N SER A 234 -13.37 -13.20 -38.23
CA SER A 234 -13.18 -11.82 -38.69
C SER A 234 -11.95 -11.17 -38.06
N VAL A 235 -11.13 -10.46 -38.84
CA VAL A 235 -10.01 -9.66 -38.30
C VAL A 235 -10.55 -8.46 -37.53
N PHE A 236 -11.50 -7.75 -38.14
CA PHE A 236 -12.13 -6.55 -37.60
C PHE A 236 -13.64 -6.77 -37.41
N SER A 237 -14.23 -6.11 -36.42
CA SER A 237 -15.67 -6.17 -36.15
C SER A 237 -16.25 -4.77 -36.10
N LEU A 238 -17.20 -4.46 -36.99
CA LEU A 238 -17.82 -3.14 -37.01
C LEU A 238 -18.77 -2.99 -35.83
N CYS A 239 -18.53 -1.98 -35.01
CA CYS A 239 -19.25 -1.66 -33.79
C CYS A 239 -19.93 -0.29 -33.92
N PRO A 240 -20.92 -0.12 -34.83
CA PRO A 240 -21.66 1.12 -34.94
C PRO A 240 -22.63 1.31 -33.78
N SER A 241 -22.90 2.58 -33.47
CA SER A 241 -23.96 2.97 -32.53
C SER A 241 -25.32 2.39 -32.95
N GLY A 242 -26.23 2.25 -32.00
CA GLY A 242 -27.60 1.78 -32.22
C GLY A 242 -28.61 2.75 -31.64
N SER A 243 -29.54 2.24 -30.84
CA SER A 243 -30.39 3.07 -29.98
C SER A 243 -29.61 3.77 -28.87
N GLY A 244 -28.49 3.19 -28.43
CA GLY A 244 -27.48 3.82 -27.59
C GLY A 244 -26.12 3.96 -28.31
N PRO A 245 -25.18 4.73 -27.73
CA PRO A 245 -23.85 4.93 -28.32
C PRO A 245 -22.94 3.70 -28.16
N ASN A 246 -23.10 2.94 -27.07
CA ASN A 246 -22.38 1.67 -26.84
C ASN A 246 -23.07 0.48 -27.53
N SER A 247 -22.30 -0.55 -27.87
CA SER A 247 -22.74 -1.79 -28.50
C SER A 247 -22.17 -2.99 -27.76
N ILE A 248 -23.00 -4.00 -27.44
CA ILE A 248 -22.53 -5.26 -26.81
C ILE A 248 -21.43 -5.93 -27.65
N ARG A 249 -21.53 -5.81 -28.99
CA ARG A 249 -20.52 -6.36 -29.92
C ARG A 249 -19.12 -5.83 -29.65
N LEU A 250 -18.97 -4.60 -29.18
CA LEU A 250 -17.66 -4.04 -28.83
C LEU A 250 -16.94 -4.95 -27.83
N TRP A 251 -17.65 -5.36 -26.79
CA TRP A 251 -17.13 -6.17 -25.68
C TRP A 251 -16.96 -7.64 -26.07
N GLU A 252 -17.84 -8.16 -26.92
CA GLU A 252 -17.68 -9.51 -27.51
C GLU A 252 -16.51 -9.58 -28.49
N SER A 253 -16.21 -8.49 -29.21
CA SER A 253 -15.03 -8.40 -30.08
C SER A 253 -13.76 -8.53 -29.26
N LEU A 254 -13.69 -7.86 -28.10
CA LEU A 254 -12.55 -8.01 -27.18
C LEU A 254 -12.38 -9.47 -26.73
N GLY A 255 -13.45 -10.15 -26.31
CA GLY A 255 -13.36 -11.53 -25.82
C GLY A 255 -13.03 -12.57 -26.90
N THR A 256 -13.32 -12.27 -28.16
CA THR A 256 -12.92 -13.10 -29.32
C THR A 256 -11.53 -12.76 -29.88
N GLY A 257 -10.86 -11.75 -29.34
CA GLY A 257 -9.60 -11.22 -29.90
C GLY A 257 -9.78 -10.51 -31.25
N THR A 258 -11.02 -10.16 -31.60
CA THR A 258 -11.36 -9.43 -32.82
C THR A 258 -11.17 -7.94 -32.60
N ILE A 259 -10.53 -7.26 -33.56
CA ILE A 259 -10.22 -5.83 -33.40
C ILE A 259 -11.49 -5.01 -33.64
N PRO A 260 -11.98 -4.26 -32.64
CA PRO A 260 -13.20 -3.48 -32.82
C PRO A 260 -12.96 -2.24 -33.69
N VAL A 261 -13.88 -2.01 -34.63
CA VAL A 261 -13.98 -0.77 -35.40
C VAL A 261 -15.16 0.02 -34.83
N ILE A 262 -14.87 1.06 -34.08
CA ILE A 262 -15.87 1.81 -33.31
C ILE A 262 -16.41 2.95 -34.18
N LEU A 263 -17.73 2.93 -34.44
CA LEU A 263 -18.46 4.00 -35.11
C LEU A 263 -19.52 4.55 -34.16
N ALA A 264 -19.05 5.29 -33.15
CA ALA A 264 -19.88 5.85 -32.09
C ALA A 264 -19.23 7.13 -31.55
N ASP A 265 -19.44 8.25 -32.26
CA ASP A 265 -18.76 9.52 -32.01
C ASP A 265 -19.00 10.07 -30.60
N GLY A 266 -20.17 9.78 -30.04
CA GLY A 266 -20.57 10.22 -28.70
C GLY A 266 -20.07 9.32 -27.57
N LEU A 267 -19.67 8.07 -27.85
CA LEU A 267 -19.39 7.07 -26.83
C LEU A 267 -18.10 7.38 -26.06
N ARG A 268 -18.23 7.52 -24.73
CA ARG A 268 -17.06 7.59 -23.84
C ARG A 268 -16.71 6.19 -23.33
N LEU A 269 -15.48 5.76 -23.58
CA LEU A 269 -14.98 4.43 -23.20
C LEU A 269 -14.36 4.47 -21.78
N PRO A 270 -14.38 3.35 -21.03
CA PRO A 270 -13.78 3.27 -19.71
C PRO A 270 -12.26 3.16 -19.76
N GLY A 271 -11.59 3.73 -18.76
CA GLY A 271 -10.15 3.59 -18.57
C GLY A 271 -9.29 4.53 -19.39
N ASP A 272 -8.21 3.96 -19.92
CA ASP A 272 -7.14 4.68 -20.59
C ASP A 272 -7.47 4.88 -22.08
N GLU A 273 -7.58 6.14 -22.50
CA GLU A 273 -7.88 6.50 -23.89
C GLU A 273 -6.78 6.04 -24.86
N ASP A 274 -5.51 6.05 -24.45
CA ASP A 274 -4.40 5.67 -25.32
C ASP A 274 -4.41 4.17 -25.61
N LEU A 275 -4.71 3.36 -24.59
CA LEU A 275 -4.89 1.92 -24.76
C LEU A 275 -6.05 1.61 -25.74
N TRP A 276 -7.14 2.39 -25.70
CA TRP A 276 -8.22 2.25 -26.68
C TRP A 276 -7.80 2.64 -28.09
N ARG A 277 -7.00 3.71 -28.27
CA ARG A 277 -6.46 4.10 -29.59
C ARG A 277 -5.55 3.01 -30.17
N GLU A 278 -4.81 2.30 -29.33
CA GLU A 278 -4.03 1.14 -29.75
C GLU A 278 -4.93 -0.04 -30.12
N ALA A 279 -5.90 -0.39 -29.27
CA ALA A 279 -6.71 -1.60 -29.42
C ALA A 279 -7.80 -1.53 -30.50
N ALA A 280 -8.33 -0.35 -30.81
CA ALA A 280 -9.48 -0.19 -31.69
C ALA A 280 -9.14 0.62 -32.96
N VAL A 281 -10.04 0.62 -33.93
CA VAL A 281 -10.06 1.56 -35.06
C VAL A 281 -11.24 2.50 -34.89
N PHE A 282 -11.01 3.80 -34.81
CA PHE A 282 -12.07 4.80 -34.63
C PHE A 282 -12.46 5.42 -35.97
N VAL A 283 -13.74 5.32 -36.33
CA VAL A 283 -14.26 5.82 -37.60
C VAL A 283 -15.49 6.67 -37.32
N ARG A 284 -15.49 7.88 -37.88
CA ARG A 284 -16.61 8.82 -37.70
C ARG A 284 -17.89 8.24 -38.29
N GLU A 285 -19.02 8.53 -37.65
CA GLU A 285 -20.37 8.14 -38.11
C GLU A 285 -20.85 8.97 -39.32
N LYS A 286 -20.06 8.96 -40.40
CA LYS A 286 -20.35 9.64 -41.66
C LYS A 286 -20.14 8.68 -42.83
N LYS A 287 -21.08 8.67 -43.78
CA LYS A 287 -21.07 7.76 -44.93
C LYS A 287 -19.75 7.78 -45.70
N GLU A 288 -19.15 8.95 -45.93
CA GLU A 288 -17.89 9.10 -46.68
C GLU A 288 -16.67 8.54 -45.94
N ARG A 289 -16.77 8.37 -44.61
CA ARG A 289 -15.75 7.72 -43.78
C ARG A 289 -15.96 6.22 -43.74
N ILE A 290 -17.22 5.78 -43.64
CA ILE A 290 -17.61 4.37 -43.67
C ILE A 290 -17.19 3.74 -45.00
N GLU A 291 -17.43 4.42 -46.13
CA GLU A 291 -17.06 3.94 -47.48
C GLU A 291 -15.57 3.61 -47.62
N LYS A 292 -14.70 4.27 -46.84
CA LYS A 292 -13.24 4.08 -46.90
C LYS A 292 -12.73 2.90 -46.05
N LEU A 293 -13.60 2.27 -45.26
CA LEU A 293 -13.24 1.16 -44.36
C LEU A 293 -12.51 0.02 -45.07
N PRO A 294 -12.94 -0.51 -46.23
CA PRO A 294 -12.28 -1.67 -46.83
C PRO A 294 -10.80 -1.44 -47.12
N VAL A 295 -10.46 -0.26 -47.67
CA VAL A 295 -9.09 0.12 -47.99
C VAL A 295 -8.27 0.32 -46.72
N GLN A 296 -8.81 1.01 -45.72
CA GLN A 296 -8.11 1.28 -44.46
C GLN A 296 -7.82 0.01 -43.67
N LEU A 297 -8.82 -0.87 -43.54
CA LEU A 297 -8.69 -2.12 -42.80
C LEU A 297 -7.77 -3.11 -43.51
N ALA A 298 -7.80 -3.16 -44.86
CA ALA A 298 -6.86 -3.98 -45.63
C ALA A 298 -5.40 -3.55 -45.44
N ALA A 299 -5.15 -2.23 -45.45
CA ALA A 299 -3.81 -1.69 -45.19
C ALA A 299 -3.31 -2.05 -43.77
N LEU A 300 -4.19 -1.98 -42.76
CA LEU A 300 -3.87 -2.39 -41.40
C LEU A 300 -3.62 -3.90 -41.29
N LYS A 301 -4.45 -4.74 -41.91
CA LYS A 301 -4.24 -6.21 -41.92
C LYS A 301 -2.89 -6.58 -42.56
N ASN A 302 -2.49 -5.88 -43.62
CA ASN A 302 -1.24 -6.14 -44.33
C ASN A 302 0.01 -5.62 -43.60
N ASN A 303 -0.14 -4.79 -42.57
CA ASN A 303 0.96 -4.39 -41.70
C ASN A 303 1.00 -5.28 -40.44
N ALA A 304 1.82 -6.32 -40.48
CA ALA A 304 1.92 -7.29 -39.38
C ALA A 304 2.27 -6.66 -38.02
N HIS A 305 3.09 -5.61 -38.00
CA HIS A 305 3.48 -4.92 -36.78
C HIS A 305 2.30 -4.20 -36.14
N ASP A 306 1.56 -3.42 -36.94
CA ASP A 306 0.40 -2.68 -36.45
C ASP A 306 -0.72 -3.63 -36.04
N LEU A 307 -0.98 -4.67 -36.84
CA LEU A 307 -1.96 -5.69 -36.51
C LEU A 307 -1.66 -6.38 -35.17
N ASN A 308 -0.41 -6.82 -34.97
CA ASN A 308 0.01 -7.47 -33.72
C ASN A 308 -0.11 -6.53 -32.51
N LYS A 309 0.26 -5.25 -32.66
CA LYS A 309 0.06 -4.25 -31.61
C LYS A 309 -1.42 -4.13 -31.21
N LYS A 310 -2.34 -4.07 -32.19
CA LYS A 310 -3.78 -4.01 -31.91
C LYS A 310 -4.25 -5.26 -31.16
N CYS A 311 -3.85 -6.46 -31.59
CA CYS A 311 -4.19 -7.71 -30.92
C CYS A 311 -3.73 -7.74 -29.45
N ILE A 312 -2.49 -7.31 -29.18
CA ILE A 312 -1.96 -7.23 -27.80
C ILE A 312 -2.78 -6.23 -26.96
N ALA A 313 -3.10 -5.06 -27.52
CA ALA A 313 -3.88 -4.05 -26.82
C ALA A 313 -5.34 -4.50 -26.57
N VAL A 314 -5.96 -5.22 -27.52
CA VAL A 314 -7.27 -5.86 -27.34
C VAL A 314 -7.25 -6.84 -26.16
N ASN A 315 -6.23 -7.70 -26.08
CA ASN A 315 -6.10 -8.64 -24.97
C ASN A 315 -5.97 -7.92 -23.62
N LYS A 316 -5.16 -6.85 -23.54
CA LYS A 316 -5.05 -6.02 -22.33
C LYS A 316 -6.39 -5.40 -21.92
N LEU A 317 -7.17 -4.90 -22.89
CA LEU A 317 -8.50 -4.37 -22.61
C LEU A 317 -9.45 -5.46 -22.13
N TYR A 318 -9.41 -6.66 -22.70
CA TYR A 318 -10.25 -7.77 -22.26
C TYR A 318 -9.84 -8.29 -20.86
N GLU A 319 -8.55 -8.33 -20.56
CA GLU A 319 -8.07 -8.63 -19.20
C GLU A 319 -8.60 -7.62 -18.18
N LYS A 320 -8.70 -6.34 -18.56
CA LYS A 320 -9.18 -5.26 -17.69
C LYS A 320 -10.71 -5.21 -17.58
N TYR A 321 -11.43 -5.28 -18.70
CA TYR A 321 -12.87 -5.03 -18.80
C TYR A 321 -13.71 -6.26 -19.18
N GLY A 322 -13.07 -7.42 -19.32
CA GLY A 322 -13.76 -8.69 -19.47
C GLY A 322 -14.44 -9.13 -18.16
N PRO A 323 -15.18 -10.25 -18.20
CA PRO A 323 -15.99 -10.71 -17.07
C PRO A 323 -15.22 -10.88 -15.76
N GLY A 324 -13.91 -11.15 -15.78
CA GLY A 324 -13.10 -11.34 -14.58
C GLY A 324 -12.82 -10.06 -13.76
N ASN A 325 -12.52 -8.94 -14.43
CA ASN A 325 -12.05 -7.69 -13.79
C ASN A 325 -12.97 -6.48 -13.99
N PHE A 326 -14.21 -6.76 -14.38
CA PHE A 326 -15.28 -5.84 -14.77
C PHE A 326 -15.49 -4.57 -13.92
N VAL A 327 -15.14 -4.58 -12.63
CA VAL A 327 -15.44 -3.50 -11.65
C VAL A 327 -14.20 -2.76 -11.12
N GLU A 328 -13.02 -2.97 -11.71
CA GLU A 328 -11.76 -2.37 -11.24
C GLU A 328 -11.84 -0.83 -11.10
N ASP A 329 -12.45 -0.15 -12.07
CA ASP A 329 -12.58 1.31 -12.05
C ASP A 329 -13.54 1.80 -10.95
N ILE A 330 -14.54 1.00 -10.55
CA ILE A 330 -15.44 1.28 -9.43
C ILE A 330 -14.66 1.20 -8.13
N VAL A 331 -13.94 0.10 -7.93
CA VAL A 331 -13.15 -0.16 -6.71
C VAL A 331 -12.08 0.92 -6.53
N ALA A 332 -11.35 1.26 -7.59
CA ALA A 332 -10.30 2.29 -7.54
C ALA A 332 -10.85 3.67 -7.14
N LEU A 333 -11.98 4.09 -7.70
CA LEU A 333 -12.61 5.37 -7.34
C LEU A 333 -13.18 5.36 -5.92
N ALA A 334 -13.83 4.26 -5.53
CA ALA A 334 -14.39 4.07 -4.20
C ALA A 334 -13.32 4.21 -3.10
N ILE A 335 -12.16 3.59 -3.31
CA ILE A 335 -10.98 3.75 -2.45
C ILE A 335 -10.52 5.21 -2.41
N LYS A 336 -10.32 5.82 -3.58
CA LYS A 336 -9.87 7.22 -3.68
C LYS A 336 -10.80 8.19 -2.95
N LYS A 337 -12.11 7.98 -3.04
CA LYS A 337 -13.11 8.83 -2.39
C LYS A 337 -13.10 8.68 -0.86
N SER A 338 -12.94 7.45 -0.36
CA SER A 338 -12.83 7.24 1.08
C SER A 338 -11.57 7.87 1.68
N THR A 339 -10.44 7.84 0.95
CA THR A 339 -9.21 8.49 1.42
C THR A 339 -9.29 10.01 1.37
N GLU A 340 -10.00 10.59 0.41
CA GLU A 340 -10.28 12.04 0.33
C GLU A 340 -11.14 12.53 1.52
N ASN A 341 -12.19 11.79 1.90
CA ASN A 341 -13.14 12.20 2.94
C ASN A 341 -12.69 11.96 4.39
N SER A 342 -11.91 10.91 4.66
CA SER A 342 -11.53 10.53 6.02
C SER A 342 -10.58 11.53 6.71
N GLY A 343 -10.01 12.47 5.95
CA GLY A 343 -8.87 13.28 6.35
C GLY A 343 -7.62 12.41 6.47
N LYS A 344 -6.42 13.01 6.39
CA LYS A 344 -5.16 12.25 6.50
C LYS A 344 -5.13 11.51 7.83
N LYS A 345 -5.27 10.18 7.79
CA LYS A 345 -5.29 9.29 8.96
C LYS A 345 -4.11 8.34 8.84
N VAL A 346 -3.19 8.38 9.78
CA VAL A 346 -1.98 7.54 9.78
C VAL A 346 -2.08 6.50 10.90
N PHE A 347 -1.84 5.23 10.57
CA PHE A 347 -1.63 4.21 11.59
C PHE A 347 -0.15 4.02 11.86
N VAL A 348 0.20 3.88 13.13
CA VAL A 348 1.56 3.49 13.54
C VAL A 348 1.47 2.11 14.16
N PHE A 349 2.08 1.10 13.53
CA PHE A 349 2.14 -0.26 14.06
C PHE A 349 3.43 -0.43 14.83
N ASP A 350 3.29 -0.59 16.15
CA ASP A 350 4.39 -0.84 17.06
C ASP A 350 4.06 -1.97 18.05
N PRO A 351 4.13 -3.23 17.60
CA PRO A 351 3.92 -4.38 18.48
C PRO A 351 4.98 -4.52 19.60
N GLY A 352 6.04 -3.71 19.60
CA GLY A 352 7.03 -3.65 20.67
C GLY A 352 6.68 -2.68 21.81
N LEU A 353 5.74 -1.75 21.61
CA LEU A 353 5.25 -0.86 22.66
C LEU A 353 4.45 -1.63 23.71
N LYS A 354 5.10 -1.94 24.85
CA LYS A 354 4.48 -2.60 26.02
C LYS A 354 4.32 -1.66 27.22
N ASP A 355 5.13 -0.60 27.29
CA ASP A 355 5.07 0.44 28.32
C ASP A 355 5.71 1.74 27.82
N PHE A 356 5.48 2.84 28.54
CA PHE A 356 5.94 4.18 28.19
C PHE A 356 7.34 4.55 28.71
N HIS A 357 8.10 3.59 29.25
CA HIS A 357 9.47 3.82 29.71
C HIS A 357 10.52 3.21 28.76
N THR A 358 10.08 2.79 27.57
CA THR A 358 10.93 2.20 26.54
C THR A 358 11.27 3.20 25.43
N HIS A 359 12.32 2.89 24.65
CA HIS A 359 12.66 3.65 23.44
C HIS A 359 11.55 3.66 22.37
N HIS A 360 10.65 2.66 22.39
CA HIS A 360 9.45 2.64 21.54
C HIS A 360 8.56 3.86 21.81
N HIS A 361 8.35 4.21 23.08
CA HIS A 361 7.58 5.38 23.44
C HIS A 361 8.22 6.66 22.93
N ILE A 362 9.54 6.80 23.05
CA ILE A 362 10.27 7.97 22.56
C ILE A 362 10.06 8.14 21.05
N ILE A 363 10.22 7.07 20.27
CA ILE A 363 10.03 7.09 18.81
C ILE A 363 8.58 7.45 18.47
N ASN A 364 7.61 6.79 19.09
CA ASN A 364 6.19 7.04 18.83
C ASN A 364 5.75 8.46 19.23
N ARG A 365 6.28 9.00 20.33
CA ARG A 365 6.04 10.39 20.75
C ARG A 365 6.56 11.36 19.69
N ASN A 366 7.76 11.13 19.17
CA ASN A 366 8.34 11.99 18.14
C ASN A 366 7.51 11.94 16.84
N VAL A 367 7.07 10.76 16.43
CA VAL A 367 6.16 10.60 15.27
C VAL A 367 4.83 11.31 15.54
N ALA A 368 4.25 11.13 16.72
CA ALA A 368 3.01 11.78 17.13
C ALA A 368 3.13 13.31 17.11
N ASP A 369 4.21 13.89 17.62
CA ASP A 369 4.42 15.34 17.66
C ASP A 369 4.47 15.95 16.25
N VAL A 370 5.16 15.30 15.32
CA VAL A 370 5.20 15.73 13.91
C VAL A 370 3.81 15.62 13.27
N LEU A 371 3.10 14.50 13.46
CA LEU A 371 1.76 14.33 12.90
C LEU A 371 0.76 15.34 13.48
N LYS A 372 0.82 15.62 14.78
CA LYS A 372 0.03 16.68 15.46
C LYS A 372 0.33 18.06 14.87
N LYS A 373 1.61 18.41 14.70
CA LYS A 373 2.06 19.69 14.10
C LYS A 373 1.46 19.90 12.71
N HIS A 374 1.31 18.83 11.93
CA HIS A 374 0.73 18.87 10.59
C HIS A 374 -0.78 18.60 10.53
N LYS A 375 -1.47 18.57 11.67
CA LYS A 375 -2.93 18.31 11.77
C LYS A 375 -3.36 17.01 11.09
N VAL A 376 -2.49 16.00 11.10
CA VAL A 376 -2.78 14.65 10.59
C VAL A 376 -3.38 13.83 11.73
N LYS A 377 -4.54 13.20 11.50
CA LYS A 377 -5.11 12.26 12.47
C LYS A 377 -4.21 11.03 12.52
N PHE A 378 -3.98 10.46 13.68
CA PHE A 378 -3.17 9.26 13.77
C PHE A 378 -3.57 8.42 14.99
N LYS A 379 -3.19 7.15 14.96
CA LYS A 379 -3.35 6.24 16.08
C LYS A 379 -2.21 5.22 16.11
N VAL A 380 -1.64 5.01 17.30
CA VAL A 380 -0.58 4.04 17.54
C VAL A 380 -1.19 2.72 18.03
N PHE A 381 -0.81 1.60 17.42
CA PHE A 381 -1.26 0.27 17.82
C PHE A 381 -0.10 -0.47 18.46
N GLY A 382 -0.19 -0.59 19.78
CA GLY A 382 0.80 -1.23 20.64
C GLY A 382 0.54 -2.72 20.85
N ASN A 383 1.39 -3.34 21.66
CA ASN A 383 1.14 -4.70 22.15
C ASN A 383 -0.11 -4.73 23.02
N ARG A 384 -0.85 -5.85 23.03
CA ARG A 384 -2.06 -6.04 23.84
C ARG A 384 -1.84 -5.87 25.35
N ASN A 385 -0.60 -6.02 25.82
CA ASN A 385 -0.24 -5.84 27.24
C ASN A 385 0.05 -4.38 27.60
N LEU A 386 -0.05 -3.44 26.65
CA LEU A 386 0.16 -2.02 26.92
C LEU A 386 -0.95 -1.46 27.82
N SER A 387 -0.56 -0.92 28.97
CA SER A 387 -1.45 -0.06 29.76
C SER A 387 -1.54 1.31 29.11
N THR A 388 -2.73 1.78 28.76
CA THR A 388 -2.94 3.08 28.13
C THR A 388 -3.23 4.22 29.11
N SER A 389 -3.23 3.95 30.43
CA SER A 389 -3.57 4.92 31.47
C SER A 389 -2.65 6.15 31.52
N THR A 390 -1.42 6.04 31.01
CA THR A 390 -0.40 7.09 31.01
C THR A 390 -0.01 7.53 29.59
N ALA A 391 -0.87 7.28 28.59
CA ALA A 391 -0.58 7.59 27.20
C ALA A 391 -0.55 9.10 26.90
N GLU A 392 0.51 9.56 26.22
CA GLU A 392 0.67 10.97 25.78
C GLU A 392 0.12 11.23 24.36
N TYR A 393 -0.36 10.19 23.68
CA TYR A 393 -0.86 10.21 22.31
C TYR A 393 -1.92 9.13 22.09
N ASP A 394 -2.74 9.28 21.04
CA ASP A 394 -3.79 8.31 20.71
C ASP A 394 -3.17 6.94 20.42
N THR A 395 -3.47 5.97 21.27
CA THR A 395 -2.88 4.64 21.25
C THR A 395 -3.88 3.58 21.69
N ALA A 396 -3.76 2.38 21.14
CA ALA A 396 -4.59 1.23 21.51
C ALA A 396 -3.74 -0.05 21.64
N PRO A 397 -4.02 -0.89 22.66
CA PRO A 397 -3.39 -2.19 22.81
C PRO A 397 -4.05 -3.20 21.84
N PHE A 398 -3.32 -3.70 20.85
CA PHE A 398 -3.91 -4.55 19.82
C PHE A 398 -3.09 -5.81 19.53
N PHE A 399 -1.79 -5.66 19.23
CA PHE A 399 -0.97 -6.76 18.75
C PHE A 399 -0.76 -7.83 19.81
N LYS A 400 -1.07 -9.09 19.46
CA LYS A 400 -0.91 -10.22 20.38
C LYS A 400 0.55 -10.52 20.70
N HIS A 401 1.39 -10.37 19.69
CA HIS A 401 2.81 -10.70 19.72
C HIS A 401 3.69 -9.46 19.71
N SER A 402 4.94 -9.65 20.11
CA SER A 402 5.95 -8.60 20.11
C SER A 402 7.15 -8.99 19.24
N PRO A 403 7.81 -8.05 18.55
CA PRO A 403 9.02 -8.33 17.78
C PRO A 403 10.13 -9.00 18.61
N TYR A 404 10.18 -8.70 19.91
CA TYR A 404 11.13 -9.30 20.85
C TYR A 404 10.92 -10.80 21.07
N GLU A 405 9.69 -11.29 20.90
CA GLU A 405 9.39 -12.73 20.96
C GLU A 405 9.83 -13.46 19.70
N ASP A 406 10.05 -12.73 18.60
CA ASP A 406 10.54 -13.26 17.34
C ASP A 406 12.08 -13.30 17.30
N MET A 407 12.75 -12.83 18.36
CA MET A 407 14.22 -12.83 18.50
C MET A 407 14.80 -14.19 18.89
N GLN A 408 13.98 -15.14 19.31
CA GLN A 408 14.41 -16.53 19.50
C GLN A 408 14.36 -17.27 18.15
N GLU A 409 15.15 -18.34 18.01
CA GLU A 409 15.13 -19.16 16.80
C GLU A 409 13.76 -19.87 16.66
N LEU A 410 12.89 -19.33 15.80
CA LEU A 410 11.58 -19.92 15.51
C LEU A 410 11.72 -21.07 14.51
N SER A 411 11.04 -22.19 14.76
CA SER A 411 10.82 -23.22 13.73
C SER A 411 10.01 -22.65 12.55
N ASN A 412 10.04 -23.31 11.40
CA ASN A 412 9.26 -22.86 10.23
C ASN A 412 7.75 -22.82 10.52
N LYS A 413 7.25 -23.75 11.35
CA LYS A 413 5.84 -23.78 11.77
C LYS A 413 5.49 -22.59 12.65
N GLU A 414 6.30 -22.30 13.66
CA GLU A 414 6.09 -21.15 14.56
C GLU A 414 6.19 -19.83 13.81
N PHE A 415 7.14 -19.71 12.91
CA PHE A 415 7.28 -18.54 12.05
C PHE A 415 6.05 -18.31 11.18
N ALA A 416 5.52 -19.35 10.53
CA ALA A 416 4.29 -19.26 9.73
C ALA A 416 3.07 -18.87 10.60
N GLN A 417 2.93 -19.48 11.79
CA GLN A 417 1.89 -19.13 12.75
C GLN A 417 1.99 -17.66 13.19
N ARG A 418 3.22 -17.17 13.40
CA ARG A 418 3.48 -15.78 13.76
C ARG A 418 3.08 -14.81 12.64
N CYS A 419 3.40 -15.14 11.39
CA CYS A 419 2.98 -14.35 10.23
C CYS A 419 1.46 -14.22 10.14
N LEU A 420 0.74 -15.34 10.29
CA LEU A 420 -0.73 -15.35 10.25
C LEU A 420 -1.34 -14.58 11.43
N ALA A 421 -0.74 -14.65 12.62
CA ALA A 421 -1.20 -13.89 13.77
C ALA A 421 -1.08 -12.37 13.52
N TYR A 422 0.07 -11.89 13.03
CA TYR A 422 0.20 -10.48 12.66
C TYR A 422 -0.75 -10.08 11.53
N ALA A 423 -0.96 -10.94 10.52
CA ALA A 423 -1.89 -10.66 9.43
C ALA A 423 -3.33 -10.47 9.96
N LYS A 424 -3.76 -11.34 10.87
CA LYS A 424 -5.06 -11.25 11.52
C LYS A 424 -5.19 -9.95 12.33
N ASP A 425 -4.20 -9.64 13.18
CA ASP A 425 -4.23 -8.43 13.99
C ASP A 425 -4.33 -7.17 13.10
N ILE A 426 -3.59 -7.12 11.98
CA ILE A 426 -3.65 -6.00 11.02
C ILE A 426 -5.04 -5.90 10.37
N ALA A 427 -5.60 -7.03 9.93
CA ALA A 427 -6.93 -7.05 9.31
C ALA A 427 -8.02 -6.60 10.29
N ASP A 428 -7.95 -7.04 11.55
CA ASP A 428 -8.90 -6.64 12.59
C ASP A 428 -8.77 -5.14 12.91
N ILE A 429 -7.55 -4.58 12.96
CA ILE A 429 -7.34 -3.12 13.11
C ILE A 429 -8.07 -2.36 12.01
N VAL A 430 -7.86 -2.73 10.73
CA VAL A 430 -8.48 -2.05 9.60
C VAL A 430 -10.00 -2.20 9.60
N LYS A 431 -10.50 -3.39 9.98
CA LYS A 431 -11.94 -3.65 10.11
C LYS A 431 -12.58 -2.80 11.20
N GLU A 432 -11.94 -2.65 12.36
CA GLU A 432 -12.49 -1.91 13.50
C GLU A 432 -12.31 -0.39 13.37
N GLN A 433 -11.19 0.05 12.80
CA GLN A 433 -10.79 1.46 12.79
C GLN A 433 -10.99 2.13 11.42
N GLY A 434 -11.40 1.36 10.41
CA GLY A 434 -11.41 1.78 9.01
C GLY A 434 -10.02 1.85 8.39
N SER A 435 -9.95 2.24 7.12
CA SER A 435 -8.69 2.41 6.40
C SER A 435 -7.86 3.61 6.91
N SER A 436 -6.56 3.56 6.63
CA SER A 436 -5.64 4.68 6.85
C SER A 436 -5.03 5.11 5.52
N THR A 437 -4.65 6.38 5.40
CA THR A 437 -3.94 6.91 4.23
C THR A 437 -2.50 6.40 4.19
N ALA A 438 -1.87 6.25 5.35
CA ALA A 438 -0.53 5.67 5.44
C ALA A 438 -0.36 4.84 6.72
N VAL A 439 0.53 3.85 6.63
CA VAL A 439 0.97 3.06 7.79
C VAL A 439 2.47 3.27 8.00
N ILE A 440 2.85 3.54 9.25
CA ILE A 440 4.24 3.55 9.69
C ILE A 440 4.48 2.31 10.53
N ILE A 441 5.51 1.54 10.21
CA ILE A 441 5.89 0.34 10.97
C ILE A 441 7.33 0.53 11.41
N HIS A 442 7.55 0.80 12.69
CA HIS A 442 8.90 1.14 13.15
C HIS A 442 9.70 -0.03 13.72
N THR A 443 9.01 -1.06 14.23
CA THR A 443 9.65 -2.31 14.68
C THR A 443 9.17 -3.48 13.88
N SER A 444 9.86 -3.76 12.77
CA SER A 444 9.49 -4.86 11.89
C SER A 444 10.45 -6.04 11.98
N THR A 445 9.93 -7.21 12.31
CA THR A 445 10.57 -8.52 12.15
C THR A 445 10.15 -9.14 10.81
N ALA A 446 10.88 -10.15 10.33
CA ALA A 446 10.51 -10.86 9.11
C ALA A 446 9.07 -11.43 9.17
N SER A 447 8.64 -11.92 10.33
CA SER A 447 7.29 -12.42 10.58
C SER A 447 6.23 -11.32 10.47
N LEU A 448 6.46 -10.13 11.03
CA LEU A 448 5.55 -8.99 10.89
C LEU A 448 5.46 -8.51 9.44
N VAL A 449 6.60 -8.37 8.76
CA VAL A 449 6.66 -7.94 7.35
C VAL A 449 5.91 -8.93 6.45
N GLN A 450 6.10 -10.23 6.67
CA GLN A 450 5.41 -11.25 5.88
C GLN A 450 3.92 -11.37 6.25
N GLY A 451 3.57 -11.17 7.52
CA GLY A 451 2.17 -11.06 7.95
C GLY A 451 1.45 -9.89 7.29
N LEU A 452 2.09 -8.71 7.20
CA LEU A 452 1.57 -7.56 6.46
C LEU A 452 1.37 -7.87 4.98
N ALA A 453 2.37 -8.49 4.33
CA ALA A 453 2.26 -8.90 2.94
C ALA A 453 1.08 -9.87 2.71
N TYR A 454 0.85 -10.78 3.66
CA TYR A 454 -0.27 -11.70 3.62
C TYR A 454 -1.61 -10.99 3.79
N ALA A 455 -1.73 -10.07 4.76
CA ALA A 455 -2.93 -9.27 5.00
C ALA A 455 -3.31 -8.44 3.77
N ILE A 456 -2.34 -7.78 3.11
CA ILE A 456 -2.61 -7.01 1.88
C ILE A 456 -3.07 -7.93 0.74
N SER A 457 -2.53 -9.13 0.64
CA SER A 457 -2.84 -10.05 -0.47
C SER A 457 -4.14 -10.84 -0.29
N HIS A 458 -4.62 -11.03 0.95
CA HIS A 458 -5.70 -11.99 1.27
C HIS A 458 -6.76 -11.43 2.24
N SER A 459 -6.64 -10.20 2.68
CA SER A 459 -7.61 -9.53 3.54
C SER A 459 -7.93 -8.17 2.91
N ASP A 460 -9.12 -7.65 3.13
CA ASP A 460 -9.58 -6.36 2.60
C ASP A 460 -8.88 -5.17 3.31
N VAL A 461 -7.55 -5.19 3.28
CA VAL A 461 -6.67 -4.23 3.93
C VAL A 461 -6.05 -3.34 2.86
N TYR A 462 -6.44 -2.07 2.88
CA TYR A 462 -5.94 -1.07 1.95
C TYR A 462 -5.27 0.09 2.68
N PHE A 463 -4.07 0.44 2.19
CA PHE A 463 -3.29 1.62 2.58
C PHE A 463 -2.84 2.33 1.30
N SER A 464 -2.76 3.66 1.29
CA SER A 464 -2.17 4.36 0.13
C SER A 464 -0.64 4.32 0.15
N HIS A 465 -0.03 4.35 1.34
CA HIS A 465 1.41 4.27 1.53
C HIS A 465 1.82 3.44 2.75
N ILE A 466 2.97 2.77 2.67
CA ILE A 466 3.61 2.05 3.78
C ILE A 466 5.04 2.59 3.96
N GLU A 467 5.32 3.13 5.15
CA GLU A 467 6.67 3.47 5.61
C GLU A 467 7.16 2.35 6.53
N LEU A 468 8.02 1.48 5.98
CA LEU A 468 8.60 0.34 6.70
C LEU A 468 9.99 0.71 7.23
N GLN A 469 10.16 0.70 8.55
CA GLN A 469 11.42 1.01 9.21
C GLN A 469 12.01 -0.26 9.83
N LEU A 470 13.17 -0.64 9.33
CA LEU A 470 13.86 -1.87 9.68
C LEU A 470 14.84 -1.59 10.82
N MET A 471 14.42 -1.93 12.05
CA MET A 471 15.19 -1.69 13.27
C MET A 471 16.18 -2.81 13.62
N PHE A 472 15.96 -4.05 13.16
CA PHE A 472 16.77 -5.20 13.55
C PHE A 472 17.78 -5.58 12.46
N HIS A 473 18.92 -6.14 12.85
CA HIS A 473 19.84 -6.72 11.88
C HIS A 473 19.27 -8.06 11.38
N PRO A 474 19.29 -8.36 10.07
CA PRO A 474 18.83 -9.64 9.51
C PRO A 474 19.58 -10.87 10.05
N LEU A 475 20.82 -10.68 10.52
CA LEU A 475 21.64 -11.70 11.19
C LEU A 475 21.70 -11.50 12.71
N SER A 476 20.95 -10.54 13.28
CA SER A 476 20.68 -10.66 14.71
C SER A 476 20.07 -12.05 14.90
N PHE A 477 20.50 -12.76 15.94
CA PHE A 477 19.87 -14.02 16.38
C PHE A 477 20.25 -15.31 15.62
N SER A 478 21.23 -15.29 14.71
CA SER A 478 22.07 -16.49 14.51
C SER A 478 23.02 -16.60 15.69
N GLY A 479 23.19 -17.77 16.30
CA GLY A 479 24.20 -18.00 17.34
C GLY A 479 25.62 -17.61 16.90
N GLU A 480 26.63 -17.92 17.72
CA GLU A 480 28.03 -17.45 17.54
C GLU A 480 28.64 -17.68 16.14
N ASN A 481 28.07 -18.55 15.31
CA ASN A 481 28.42 -18.72 13.89
C ASN A 481 27.57 -17.84 12.95
N ILE A 482 28.00 -16.59 12.76
CA ILE A 482 27.40 -15.62 11.82
C ILE A 482 27.93 -15.90 10.40
N ASN A 483 27.21 -16.69 9.62
CA ASN A 483 27.37 -16.76 8.16
C ASN A 483 26.06 -16.37 7.47
N ASN A 484 26.13 -15.93 6.20
CA ASN A 484 24.98 -15.58 5.34
C ASN A 484 23.97 -16.74 5.10
N SER A 485 24.18 -17.89 5.73
CA SER A 485 23.31 -19.08 5.73
C SER A 485 22.26 -19.10 6.85
N SER A 486 22.15 -18.04 7.68
CA SER A 486 21.14 -17.96 8.73
C SER A 486 19.70 -18.00 8.17
N PRO A 487 18.79 -18.85 8.71
CA PRO A 487 17.38 -18.86 8.33
C PRO A 487 16.71 -17.48 8.42
N ASN A 488 17.13 -16.64 9.37
CA ASN A 488 16.55 -15.30 9.57
C ASN A 488 16.87 -14.34 8.42
N TYR A 489 18.07 -14.40 7.85
CA TYR A 489 18.43 -13.61 6.66
C TYR A 489 17.50 -13.93 5.50
N THR A 490 17.33 -15.23 5.21
CA THR A 490 16.43 -15.73 4.16
C THR A 490 14.98 -15.32 4.43
N ARG A 491 14.52 -15.40 5.69
CA ARG A 491 13.17 -14.94 6.08
C ARG A 491 12.96 -13.46 5.81
N TYR A 492 13.90 -12.59 6.17
CA TYR A 492 13.79 -11.15 5.85
C TYR A 492 13.74 -10.91 4.35
N LEU A 493 14.61 -11.56 3.58
CA LEU A 493 14.63 -11.41 2.12
C LEU A 493 13.29 -11.84 1.49
N ILE A 494 12.74 -12.98 1.91
CA ILE A 494 11.44 -13.48 1.44
C ILE A 494 10.34 -12.50 1.86
N ALA A 495 10.27 -12.14 3.14
CA ALA A 495 9.23 -11.26 3.67
C ALA A 495 9.17 -9.91 2.93
N LEU A 496 10.33 -9.27 2.72
CA LEU A 496 10.42 -7.99 2.03
C LEU A 496 10.04 -8.12 0.55
N ARG A 497 10.46 -9.18 -0.14
CA ARG A 497 10.05 -9.44 -1.53
C ARG A 497 8.55 -9.72 -1.64
N SER A 498 7.99 -10.50 -0.72
CA SER A 498 6.56 -10.76 -0.65
C SER A 498 5.78 -9.47 -0.44
N LEU A 499 6.22 -8.61 0.49
CA LEU A 499 5.59 -7.31 0.72
C LEU A 499 5.63 -6.44 -0.55
N LYS A 500 6.78 -6.34 -1.21
CA LYS A 500 6.92 -5.57 -2.46
C LYS A 500 6.02 -6.09 -3.58
N SER A 501 5.83 -7.40 -3.67
CA SER A 501 4.90 -8.01 -4.63
C SER A 501 3.45 -7.65 -4.29
N ALA A 502 3.06 -7.77 -3.02
CA ALA A 502 1.71 -7.46 -2.54
C ALA A 502 1.35 -5.99 -2.76
N VAL A 503 2.21 -5.06 -2.36
CA VAL A 503 1.97 -3.61 -2.55
C VAL A 503 1.93 -3.22 -4.02
N LYS A 504 2.74 -3.84 -4.88
CA LYS A 504 2.69 -3.60 -6.34
C LYS A 504 1.36 -4.05 -6.93
N ALA A 505 0.88 -5.23 -6.56
CA ALA A 505 -0.41 -5.75 -7.02
C ALA A 505 -1.58 -4.85 -6.55
N ALA A 506 -1.52 -4.38 -5.29
CA ALA A 506 -2.52 -3.50 -4.70
C ALA A 506 -2.35 -2.00 -5.04
N LYS A 507 -1.34 -1.63 -5.86
CA LYS A 507 -1.00 -0.24 -6.21
C LYS A 507 -0.76 0.66 -4.98
N ILE A 508 -0.10 0.11 -3.96
CA ILE A 508 0.26 0.79 -2.71
C ILE A 508 1.70 1.30 -2.81
N GLY A 509 1.94 2.55 -2.41
CA GLY A 509 3.30 3.08 -2.31
C GLY A 509 4.06 2.47 -1.13
N ILE A 510 5.36 2.21 -1.29
CA ILE A 510 6.21 1.71 -0.20
C ILE A 510 7.53 2.49 -0.14
N SER A 511 7.92 2.83 1.08
CA SER A 511 9.25 3.35 1.41
C SER A 511 9.86 2.45 2.47
N ILE A 512 11.14 2.09 2.28
CA ILE A 512 11.88 1.23 3.19
C ILE A 512 13.07 2.01 3.73
N SER A 513 13.15 2.11 5.05
CA SER A 513 14.23 2.78 5.76
C SER A 513 14.76 1.91 6.90
N SER A 514 15.88 2.29 7.50
CA SER A 514 16.48 1.60 8.65
C SER A 514 17.01 2.60 9.69
N SER A 515 17.24 2.14 10.92
CA SER A 515 17.61 2.99 12.05
C SER A 515 19.06 3.49 12.02
N CYS A 516 19.92 2.90 11.18
CA CYS A 516 21.34 3.22 11.13
C CYS A 516 21.96 2.88 9.76
N GLN A 517 23.12 3.46 9.47
CA GLN A 517 23.76 3.43 8.16
C GLN A 517 24.30 2.04 7.81
N SER A 518 24.87 1.34 8.79
CA SER A 518 25.32 -0.04 8.63
C SER A 518 24.17 -0.97 8.23
N PHE A 519 23.01 -0.86 8.88
CA PHE A 519 21.85 -1.68 8.56
C PHE A 519 21.24 -1.26 7.21
N ALA A 520 21.11 0.04 6.94
CA ALA A 520 20.66 0.53 5.64
C ALA A 520 21.53 0.01 4.50
N GLY A 521 22.86 0.01 4.66
CA GLY A 521 23.80 -0.56 3.69
C GLY A 521 23.63 -2.07 3.50
N LEU A 522 23.39 -2.81 4.59
CA LEU A 522 23.12 -4.25 4.52
C LEU A 522 21.81 -4.57 3.79
N TYR A 523 20.71 -3.92 4.18
CA TYR A 523 19.41 -4.08 3.52
C TYR A 523 19.46 -3.66 2.06
N SER A 524 20.23 -2.61 1.73
CA SER A 524 20.44 -2.18 0.35
C SER A 524 21.07 -3.27 -0.51
N ARG A 525 22.12 -3.94 0.01
CA ARG A 525 22.76 -5.07 -0.66
C ARG A 525 21.81 -6.27 -0.79
N MET A 526 21.07 -6.57 0.28
CA MET A 526 20.13 -7.69 0.32
C MET A 526 19.00 -7.53 -0.72
N LEU A 527 18.47 -6.31 -0.87
CA LEU A 527 17.36 -6.00 -1.79
C LEU A 527 17.82 -5.56 -3.19
N ARG A 528 19.11 -5.26 -3.37
CA ARG A 528 19.69 -4.65 -4.58
C ARG A 528 19.01 -3.33 -4.94
N GLU A 529 18.70 -2.53 -3.93
CA GLU A 529 18.10 -1.21 -4.06
C GLU A 529 18.58 -0.30 -2.94
N ARG A 530 18.32 1.00 -3.05
CA ARG A 530 18.72 1.95 -1.99
C ARG A 530 17.73 1.91 -0.83
N VAL A 531 18.19 1.54 0.35
CA VAL A 531 17.50 1.71 1.63
C VAL A 531 18.15 2.90 2.35
N THR A 532 17.34 3.82 2.86
CA THR A 532 17.82 5.03 3.54
C THR A 532 17.78 4.87 5.05
N THR A 533 18.54 5.70 5.76
CA THR A 533 18.38 5.89 7.20
C THR A 533 17.21 6.83 7.50
N HIS A 534 16.50 6.62 8.60
CA HIS A 534 15.42 7.51 9.05
C HIS A 534 15.86 8.39 10.24
N PRO A 535 15.41 9.65 10.33
CA PRO A 535 15.90 10.62 11.32
C PRO A 535 15.27 10.50 12.73
N TYR A 536 14.22 9.71 12.94
CA TYR A 536 13.39 9.74 14.17
C TYR A 536 14.12 9.45 15.48
N ALA A 537 15.24 8.72 15.43
CA ALA A 537 16.02 8.37 16.62
C ALA A 537 16.68 9.59 17.29
N LEU A 538 16.67 10.77 16.66
CA LEU A 538 17.49 11.92 17.07
C LEU A 538 16.73 13.00 17.87
N HIS A 539 15.39 12.98 17.88
CA HIS A 539 14.57 14.08 18.41
C HIS A 539 13.80 13.73 19.67
N SER A 540 14.46 13.37 20.76
CA SER A 540 13.88 13.60 22.08
C SER A 540 14.51 14.85 22.70
N ALA A 541 13.80 15.97 22.57
CA ALA A 541 13.75 17.08 23.51
C ALA A 541 12.83 18.13 22.88
N SER A 542 11.76 18.44 23.59
CA SER A 542 10.80 19.51 23.32
C SER A 542 11.46 20.78 22.76
N SER A 543 10.81 21.39 21.75
CA SER A 543 10.89 22.82 21.41
C SER A 543 12.27 23.45 21.24
N GLU A 544 12.59 23.92 20.04
CA GLU A 544 13.55 25.02 19.79
C GLU A 544 14.69 25.17 20.81
N HIS A 545 15.79 24.42 20.69
CA HIS A 545 17.01 24.75 21.42
C HIS A 545 18.22 25.10 20.56
N PRO A 546 18.39 26.43 20.32
CA PRO A 546 19.67 27.08 20.10
C PRO A 546 20.64 26.99 21.29
N ILE A 547 20.26 26.36 22.42
CA ILE A 547 21.03 26.41 23.67
C ILE A 547 22.38 25.68 23.59
N ALA A 548 22.52 24.60 22.82
CA ALA A 548 23.80 23.88 22.76
C ALA A 548 24.93 24.60 21.99
N ARG A 549 24.65 25.70 21.27
CA ARG A 549 25.70 26.47 20.58
C ARG A 549 25.81 27.92 21.01
N LYS A 550 24.70 28.60 21.37
CA LYS A 550 24.76 30.02 21.74
C LYS A 550 25.20 30.29 23.18
N GLN A 551 25.02 29.35 24.12
CA GLN A 551 25.52 29.52 25.50
C GLN A 551 26.91 28.91 25.73
N LEU A 552 27.31 27.91 24.94
CA LEU A 552 28.66 27.32 25.00
C LEU A 552 29.75 28.16 24.33
N ALA A 553 29.38 29.21 23.57
CA ALA A 553 30.31 30.22 23.07
C ALA A 553 30.82 31.19 24.16
N VAL A 554 30.31 31.09 25.40
CA VAL A 554 30.75 31.93 26.54
C VAL A 554 31.14 31.09 27.76
N ALA A 555 31.40 29.79 27.59
CA ALA A 555 32.16 29.04 28.59
C ALA A 555 33.62 29.51 28.53
N THR A 556 33.91 30.47 29.40
CA THR A 556 35.22 30.81 29.97
C THR A 556 36.24 29.67 29.86
N LYS A 557 37.50 30.03 29.57
CA LYS A 557 38.69 29.17 29.64
C LYS A 557 38.49 28.03 30.65
N PRO A 558 38.79 26.76 30.29
CA PRO A 558 38.54 25.63 31.18
C PRO A 558 39.34 25.82 32.47
N ASP A 559 38.62 26.18 33.53
CA ASP A 559 39.13 26.29 34.88
C ASP A 559 38.77 24.98 35.61
N THR A 560 39.47 23.89 35.27
CA THR A 560 39.72 22.70 36.09
C THR A 560 40.68 21.78 35.34
N SER A 561 41.79 21.36 35.96
CA SER A 561 42.77 20.42 35.37
C SER A 561 42.24 19.00 35.14
N THR A 562 41.03 18.70 35.63
CA THR A 562 40.49 17.34 35.73
C THR A 562 39.63 16.95 34.52
N GLN A 563 39.94 15.81 33.90
CA GLN A 563 39.19 15.26 32.75
C GLN A 563 38.04 14.36 33.20
N LYS A 564 36.83 14.55 32.69
CA LYS A 564 35.67 13.71 33.05
C LYS A 564 35.38 12.65 32.00
N ILE A 565 35.45 11.37 32.36
CA ILE A 565 35.27 10.24 31.43
C ILE A 565 34.14 9.34 31.92
N LEU A 566 33.08 9.21 31.14
CA LEU A 566 31.99 8.26 31.38
C LEU A 566 32.39 6.86 30.90
N LEU A 567 32.66 5.95 31.83
CA LEU A 567 33.14 4.60 31.52
C LEU A 567 32.01 3.60 31.22
N PHE A 568 30.82 3.84 31.75
CA PHE A 568 29.69 2.92 31.61
C PHE A 568 28.35 3.64 31.80
N SER A 569 27.33 3.26 31.03
CA SER A 569 25.97 3.75 31.19
C SER A 569 24.82 2.77 30.88
N GLY A 570 23.69 3.00 31.55
CA GLY A 570 22.42 2.29 31.38
C GLY A 570 22.28 0.97 32.17
N ASP A 571 21.42 0.08 31.66
CA ASP A 571 21.11 -1.21 32.29
C ASP A 571 22.38 -2.01 32.60
N LEU A 572 22.43 -2.61 33.80
CA LEU A 572 23.54 -3.47 34.23
C LEU A 572 23.43 -4.83 33.53
N LYS A 573 24.32 -5.05 32.56
CA LYS A 573 24.44 -6.29 31.80
C LYS A 573 25.90 -6.64 31.55
N ILE A 574 26.23 -7.93 31.61
CA ILE A 574 27.58 -8.43 31.32
C ILE A 574 28.01 -8.12 29.89
N ASP A 575 27.10 -8.21 28.93
CA ASP A 575 27.38 -7.97 27.51
C ASP A 575 27.69 -6.50 27.19
N LYS A 576 27.36 -5.57 28.09
CA LYS A 576 27.80 -4.16 28.03
C LYS A 576 29.19 -3.92 28.63
N GLY A 577 29.88 -4.98 29.07
CA GLY A 577 31.28 -4.92 29.52
C GLY A 577 31.51 -4.46 30.95
N ILE A 578 30.48 -4.37 31.79
CA ILE A 578 30.62 -3.92 33.18
C ILE A 578 31.66 -4.74 33.97
N ALA A 579 31.74 -6.06 33.72
CA ALA A 579 32.70 -6.94 34.37
C ALA A 579 34.15 -6.66 33.96
N TRP A 580 34.36 -6.24 32.70
CA TRP A 580 35.68 -5.79 32.25
C TRP A 580 36.03 -4.43 32.87
N ILE A 581 35.08 -3.48 32.86
CA ILE A 581 35.29 -2.15 33.46
C ILE A 581 35.63 -2.24 34.94
N SER A 582 34.94 -3.09 35.70
CA SER A 582 35.24 -3.33 37.11
C SER A 582 36.69 -3.74 37.34
N LYS A 583 37.24 -4.60 36.48
CA LYS A 583 38.63 -5.08 36.56
C LYS A 583 39.64 -4.06 36.03
N ALA A 584 39.25 -3.26 35.04
CA ALA A 584 40.12 -2.26 34.42
C ALA A 584 40.28 -0.99 35.26
N LEU A 585 39.24 -0.61 36.02
CA LEU A 585 39.17 0.66 36.75
C LEU A 585 40.40 0.95 37.64
N PRO A 586 40.97 0.00 38.41
CA PRO A 586 42.18 0.25 39.19
C PRO A 586 43.40 0.64 38.34
N GLU A 587 43.52 0.09 37.14
CA GLU A 587 44.62 0.40 36.22
C GLU A 587 44.40 1.76 35.53
N LEU A 588 43.15 2.08 35.17
CA LEU A 588 42.79 3.38 34.61
C LEU A 588 43.05 4.53 35.57
N LEU A 589 42.78 4.32 36.87
CA LEU A 589 43.10 5.28 37.93
C LEU A 589 44.61 5.55 38.06
N LYS A 590 45.46 4.58 37.70
CA LYS A 590 46.92 4.72 37.69
C LYS A 590 47.42 5.36 36.40
N SER A 591 46.82 5.01 35.25
CA SER A 591 47.30 5.46 33.94
C SER A 591 46.99 6.93 33.64
N ASN A 592 45.94 7.48 34.26
CA ASN A 592 45.60 8.90 34.14
C ASN A 592 45.30 9.52 35.51
N SER A 593 46.25 10.29 36.04
CA SER A 593 46.14 10.96 37.34
C SER A 593 45.10 12.08 37.35
N GLU A 594 44.88 12.71 36.20
CA GLU A 594 44.01 13.88 36.03
C GLU A 594 42.56 13.50 35.68
N ALA A 595 42.23 12.22 35.53
CA ALA A 595 40.89 11.79 35.14
C ALA A 595 39.97 11.49 36.34
N GLU A 596 38.73 11.97 36.24
CA GLU A 596 37.55 11.52 36.97
C GLU A 596 36.76 10.52 36.10
N PHE A 597 36.44 9.37 36.68
CA PHE A 597 35.71 8.30 36.01
C PHE A 597 34.27 8.23 36.52
N HIS A 598 33.32 8.43 35.61
CA HIS A 598 31.89 8.39 35.90
C HIS A 598 31.29 7.05 35.45
N LEU A 599 30.39 6.48 36.24
CA LEU A 599 29.65 5.27 35.90
C LEU A 599 28.18 5.41 36.31
N GLN A 600 27.27 5.23 35.35
CA GLN A 600 25.84 5.14 35.64
C GLN A 600 25.40 3.69 35.78
N LEU A 601 24.92 3.33 36.96
CA LEU A 601 24.48 1.97 37.31
C LEU A 601 22.95 1.96 37.45
N ALA A 602 22.21 1.77 36.35
CA ALA A 602 20.77 1.99 36.34
C ALA A 602 19.96 0.90 37.08
N LYS A 603 19.68 -0.23 36.43
CA LYS A 603 19.02 -1.40 37.05
C LYS A 603 19.63 -2.71 36.55
N PRO A 604 19.79 -3.74 37.40
CA PRO A 604 20.10 -5.08 36.96
C PRO A 604 18.90 -5.69 36.24
N ARG A 605 19.15 -6.16 35.02
CA ARG A 605 18.10 -6.82 34.20
C ARG A 605 18.05 -8.33 34.43
N PHE A 606 19.17 -8.91 34.84
CA PHE A 606 19.35 -10.32 35.19
C PHE A 606 20.40 -10.40 36.30
N HIS A 607 20.21 -11.29 37.28
CA HIS A 607 21.19 -11.52 38.34
C HIS A 607 22.18 -12.60 37.92
N SER A 608 23.46 -12.35 38.17
CA SER A 608 24.53 -13.35 38.08
C SER A 608 25.64 -13.00 39.05
N ASN A 609 26.34 -14.00 39.59
CA ASN A 609 27.43 -13.78 40.54
C ASN A 609 28.48 -12.82 39.96
N ALA A 610 28.85 -12.98 38.69
CA ALA A 610 29.80 -12.10 38.03
C ALA A 610 29.31 -10.64 37.93
N LEU A 611 28.01 -10.42 37.74
CA LEU A 611 27.45 -9.06 37.69
C LEU A 611 27.47 -8.42 39.08
N GLU A 612 27.07 -9.17 40.10
CA GLU A 612 27.04 -8.72 41.50
C GLU A 612 28.45 -8.40 42.02
N GLU A 613 29.42 -9.28 41.77
CA GLU A 613 30.84 -9.07 42.09
C GLU A 613 31.38 -7.79 41.43
N SER A 614 31.02 -7.55 40.16
CA SER A 614 31.46 -6.36 39.43
C SER A 614 30.88 -5.07 40.03
N ILE A 615 29.61 -5.09 40.42
CA ILE A 615 28.94 -3.94 41.05
C ILE A 615 29.57 -3.65 42.42
N ILE A 616 29.82 -4.68 43.24
CA ILE A 616 30.45 -4.54 44.56
C ILE A 616 31.86 -3.95 44.41
N ALA A 617 32.66 -4.48 43.48
CA ALA A 617 34.02 -3.99 43.25
C ALA A 617 34.04 -2.50 42.82
N ILE A 618 33.12 -2.09 41.94
CA ILE A 618 32.98 -0.69 41.52
C ILE A 618 32.58 0.20 42.69
N LYS A 619 31.63 -0.22 43.53
CA LYS A 619 31.19 0.54 44.72
C LYS A 619 32.30 0.70 45.75
N ASN A 620 33.02 -0.37 46.06
CA ASN A 620 34.18 -0.31 46.98
C ASN A 620 35.28 0.64 46.46
N LEU A 621 35.52 0.67 45.14
CA LEU A 621 36.45 1.62 44.53
C LEU A 621 35.94 3.07 44.60
N ALA A 622 34.64 3.30 44.44
CA ALA A 622 34.03 4.62 44.57
C ALA A 622 34.10 5.16 46.01
N GLU A 623 33.99 4.30 47.02
CA GLU A 623 34.15 4.67 48.43
C GLU A 623 35.60 5.02 48.77
N SER A 624 36.57 4.37 48.12
CA SER A 624 38.01 4.54 48.39
C SER A 624 38.72 5.55 47.48
N SER A 625 38.06 6.07 46.44
CA SER A 625 38.63 7.04 45.50
C SER A 625 37.63 8.13 45.14
N ASN A 626 37.96 9.38 45.48
CA ASN A 626 37.15 10.55 45.11
C ASN A 626 37.04 10.79 43.60
N ARG A 627 37.91 10.15 42.79
CA ARG A 627 37.94 10.23 41.33
C ARG A 627 36.96 9.27 40.65
N VAL A 628 36.27 8.40 41.38
CA VAL A 628 35.24 7.51 40.83
C VAL A 628 33.87 8.03 41.26
N LYS A 629 33.04 8.43 40.29
CA LYS A 629 31.71 9.00 40.53
C LYS A 629 30.62 8.03 40.06
N LEU A 630 29.72 7.67 40.95
CA LEU A 630 28.59 6.80 40.63
C LEU A 630 27.32 7.62 40.42
N ILE A 631 26.52 7.19 39.46
CA ILE A 631 25.17 7.70 39.22
C ILE A 631 24.24 6.50 39.37
N ASP A 632 23.52 6.44 40.49
CA ASP A 632 22.62 5.34 40.79
C ASP A 632 21.26 5.53 40.09
N GLY A 633 20.80 4.50 39.39
CA GLY A 633 19.47 4.50 38.78
C GLY A 633 19.38 5.26 37.44
N TYR A 634 18.14 5.38 36.97
CA TYR A 634 17.81 6.26 35.85
C TYR A 634 17.70 7.69 36.35
N ILE A 635 18.24 8.64 35.57
CA ILE A 635 18.04 10.07 35.80
C ILE A 635 17.12 10.63 34.72
N ASP A 636 16.50 11.77 34.99
CA ASP A 636 15.65 12.44 34.00
C ASP A 636 16.46 12.89 32.78
N GLN A 637 15.77 13.03 31.65
CA GLN A 637 16.41 13.26 30.36
C GLN A 637 17.21 14.57 30.32
N GLN A 638 16.73 15.63 30.98
CA GLN A 638 17.45 16.91 31.02
C GLN A 638 18.79 16.74 31.75
N LYS A 639 18.79 16.13 32.95
CA LYS A 639 20.03 15.85 33.69
C LYS A 639 20.96 14.90 32.93
N TRP A 640 20.41 13.97 32.16
CA TRP A 640 21.20 13.08 31.31
C TRP A 640 21.94 13.85 30.21
N GLU A 641 21.25 14.75 29.52
CA GLU A 641 21.84 15.60 28.49
C GLU A 641 22.89 16.55 29.07
N GLU A 642 22.60 17.18 30.20
CA GLU A 642 23.54 18.02 30.95
C GLU A 642 24.80 17.24 31.35
N LEU A 643 24.64 16.02 31.87
CA LEU A 643 25.76 15.14 32.22
C LEU A 643 26.65 14.88 30.99
N LEU A 644 26.06 14.41 29.88
CA LEU A 644 26.81 14.10 28.66
C LEU A 644 27.56 15.32 28.12
N ALA A 645 26.97 16.51 28.21
CA ALA A 645 27.61 17.76 27.78
C ALA A 645 28.85 18.14 28.60
N THR A 646 28.95 17.68 29.86
CA THR A 646 30.12 17.95 30.71
C THR A 646 31.29 17.00 30.49
N MET A 647 31.06 15.81 29.91
CA MET A 647 32.08 14.77 29.76
C MET A 647 33.14 15.15 28.70
N ASP A 648 34.41 14.88 29.01
CA ASP A 648 35.54 14.87 28.06
C ASP A 648 35.63 13.57 27.27
N GLY A 649 35.03 12.49 27.77
CA GLY A 649 35.11 11.17 27.19
C GLY A 649 33.89 10.31 27.45
N LEU A 650 33.54 9.47 26.47
CA LEU A 650 32.64 8.33 26.64
C LEU A 650 33.35 7.06 26.21
N LEU A 651 33.33 6.04 27.05
CA LEU A 651 33.66 4.68 26.69
C LEU A 651 32.38 3.86 26.55
N ILE A 652 32.28 3.12 25.45
CA ILE A 652 31.21 2.15 25.21
C ILE A 652 31.83 0.74 25.15
N PRO A 653 31.96 0.05 26.30
CA PRO A 653 32.83 -1.13 26.43
C PRO A 653 32.10 -2.42 26.07
N TYR A 654 31.37 -2.43 24.96
CA TYR A 654 30.45 -3.53 24.66
C TYR A 654 31.16 -4.77 24.13
N SER A 655 30.61 -5.94 24.44
CA SER A 655 31.14 -7.22 23.95
C SER A 655 30.94 -7.34 22.42
N PRO A 656 32.01 -7.61 21.64
CA PRO A 656 31.90 -7.84 20.20
C PRO A 656 30.92 -8.94 19.84
N VAL A 657 30.94 -10.06 20.57
CA VAL A 657 30.04 -11.20 20.32
C VAL A 657 28.57 -10.79 20.44
N ALA A 658 28.23 -10.03 21.48
CA ALA A 658 26.85 -9.65 21.74
C ALA A 658 26.37 -8.43 20.94
N TYR A 659 27.26 -7.48 20.67
CA TYR A 659 26.94 -6.18 20.05
C TYR A 659 27.40 -6.03 18.60
N ARG A 660 27.90 -7.08 17.94
CA ARG A 660 28.15 -7.07 16.48
C ARG A 660 26.89 -6.76 15.67
N SER A 661 25.73 -7.26 16.11
CA SER A 661 24.44 -7.13 15.42
C SER A 661 23.37 -6.44 16.29
N LYS A 662 23.78 -5.63 17.27
CA LYS A 662 22.85 -4.90 18.17
C LYS A 662 23.22 -3.42 18.22
N THR A 663 22.21 -2.56 18.09
CA THR A 663 22.36 -1.11 18.15
C THR A 663 22.39 -0.60 19.59
N SER A 664 22.84 0.64 19.78
CA SER A 664 22.77 1.33 21.07
C SER A 664 22.49 2.82 20.91
N GLY A 665 21.48 3.31 21.63
CA GLY A 665 21.05 4.72 21.60
C GLY A 665 22.10 5.70 22.14
N ILE A 666 22.94 5.25 23.08
CA ILE A 666 23.93 6.11 23.75
C ILE A 666 24.92 6.78 22.79
N LEU A 667 25.24 6.13 21.67
CA LEU A 667 26.10 6.70 20.65
C LEU A 667 25.51 8.00 20.09
N PHE A 668 24.23 7.96 19.72
CA PHE A 668 23.51 9.11 19.18
C PHE A 668 23.32 10.20 20.23
N GLU A 669 22.96 9.82 21.46
CA GLU A 669 22.79 10.75 22.58
C GLU A 669 24.09 11.48 22.93
N TYR A 670 25.22 10.78 22.93
CA TYR A 670 26.51 11.38 23.23
C TYR A 670 26.95 12.33 22.13
N ILE A 671 26.94 11.91 20.86
CA ILE A 671 27.32 12.79 19.73
C ILE A 671 26.48 14.07 19.70
N ARG A 672 25.20 13.98 20.07
CA ARG A 672 24.30 15.13 20.11
C ARG A 672 24.67 16.16 21.18
N ASN A 673 25.13 15.71 22.35
CA ASN A 673 25.31 16.56 23.53
C ASN A 673 26.79 16.90 23.82
N ALA A 674 27.72 16.08 23.35
CA ALA A 674 29.13 16.20 23.69
C ALA A 674 29.76 17.49 23.12
N LYS A 675 30.71 18.04 23.87
CA LYS A 675 31.53 19.17 23.43
C LYS A 675 32.45 18.77 22.26
N ASN A 676 32.80 19.72 21.40
CA ASN A 676 33.66 19.45 20.24
C ASN A 676 35.00 18.81 20.60
N THR A 677 35.56 19.08 21.78
CA THR A 677 36.84 18.53 22.26
C THR A 677 36.72 17.13 22.88
N ALA A 678 35.50 16.62 23.04
CA ALA A 678 35.24 15.34 23.66
C ALA A 678 35.73 14.18 22.77
N LYS A 679 35.98 13.03 23.40
CA LYS A 679 36.48 11.84 22.72
C LYS A 679 35.51 10.68 22.91
N LEU A 680 35.54 9.74 21.97
CA LEU A 680 34.70 8.56 21.98
C LEU A 680 35.59 7.32 21.91
N VAL A 681 35.44 6.42 22.88
CA VAL A 681 36.15 5.15 22.96
C VAL A 681 35.15 4.02 22.71
N VAL A 682 35.43 3.16 21.72
CA VAL A 682 34.54 2.04 21.34
C VAL A 682 35.33 0.75 21.22
N THR A 683 34.67 -0.36 21.53
CA THR A 683 35.26 -1.69 21.32
C THR A 683 35.21 -2.09 19.85
N ARG A 684 36.33 -2.62 19.33
CA ARG A 684 36.43 -3.17 17.97
C ARG A 684 35.40 -4.28 17.74
N ASP A 685 35.09 -4.53 16.46
CA ASP A 685 34.22 -5.63 16.02
C ASP A 685 32.78 -5.60 16.59
N THR A 686 32.34 -4.41 17.03
CA THR A 686 30.94 -4.13 17.39
C THR A 686 30.24 -3.33 16.30
N TRP A 687 28.91 -3.35 16.31
CA TRP A 687 28.09 -2.46 15.48
C TRP A 687 28.49 -0.99 15.65
N LEU A 688 28.81 -0.57 16.88
CA LEU A 688 29.23 0.79 17.20
C LEU A 688 30.47 1.19 16.40
N HIS A 689 31.48 0.32 16.38
CA HIS A 689 32.73 0.54 15.64
C HIS A 689 32.47 0.64 14.12
N ASP A 690 31.62 -0.22 13.57
CA ASP A 690 31.24 -0.14 12.16
C ASP A 690 30.49 1.16 11.84
N GLU A 691 29.55 1.56 12.69
CA GLU A 691 28.72 2.75 12.49
C GLU A 691 29.56 4.04 12.52
N VAL A 692 30.43 4.21 13.53
CA VAL A 692 31.31 5.39 13.62
C VAL A 692 32.34 5.43 12.49
N THR A 693 32.77 4.27 11.99
CA THR A 693 33.67 4.18 10.83
C THR A 693 32.97 4.66 9.55
N ILE A 694 31.72 4.25 9.33
CA ILE A 694 30.89 4.73 8.20
C ILE A 694 30.69 6.24 8.27
N TRP A 695 30.56 6.79 9.47
CA TRP A 695 30.43 8.23 9.71
C TRP A 695 31.75 9.00 9.64
N HIS A 696 32.89 8.32 9.47
CA HIS A 696 34.21 8.91 9.56
C HIS A 696 34.44 9.71 10.85
N LEU A 697 33.81 9.28 11.95
CA LEU A 697 33.98 9.91 13.25
C LEU A 697 35.36 9.53 13.84
N PRO A 698 36.12 10.51 14.36
CA PRO A 698 37.33 10.22 15.10
C PRO A 698 36.98 9.46 16.39
N VAL A 699 37.49 8.23 16.52
CA VAL A 699 37.28 7.38 17.69
C VAL A 699 38.58 6.75 18.15
N ILE A 700 38.62 6.38 19.43
CA ILE A 700 39.64 5.55 20.04
C ILE A 700 39.07 4.13 20.07
N ASP A 701 39.49 3.29 19.14
CA ASP A 701 39.10 1.89 19.11
C ASP A 701 39.91 1.09 20.15
N VAL A 702 39.30 0.16 20.89
CA VAL A 702 39.97 -0.71 21.86
C VAL A 702 39.59 -2.17 21.66
N GLU A 703 40.51 -3.08 21.98
CA GLU A 703 40.18 -4.51 22.01
C GLU A 703 39.42 -4.85 23.30
N PHE A 704 38.27 -5.51 23.16
CA PHE A 704 37.44 -5.87 24.31
C PHE A 704 38.17 -6.82 25.26
N GLY A 705 38.23 -6.47 26.54
CA GLY A 705 38.94 -7.25 27.57
C GLY A 705 40.43 -6.93 27.70
N ASN A 706 41.01 -6.13 26.79
CA ASN A 706 42.42 -5.76 26.84
C ASN A 706 42.62 -4.51 27.73
N THR A 707 42.75 -4.74 29.04
CA THR A 707 42.90 -3.66 30.02
C THR A 707 44.14 -2.80 29.78
N GLN A 708 45.26 -3.40 29.38
CA GLN A 708 46.51 -2.66 29.16
C GLN A 708 46.40 -1.70 27.98
N ASP A 709 45.78 -2.13 26.87
CA ASP A 709 45.50 -1.27 25.71
C ASP A 709 44.60 -0.10 26.09
N LEU A 710 43.50 -0.39 26.81
CA LEU A 710 42.59 0.64 27.31
C LEU A 710 43.32 1.63 28.24
N ALA A 711 44.14 1.14 29.17
CA ALA A 711 44.89 1.96 30.11
C ALA A 711 45.91 2.87 29.40
N ASN A 712 46.60 2.37 28.37
CA ASN A 712 47.55 3.14 27.57
C ASN A 712 46.86 4.28 26.80
N LYS A 713 45.70 3.99 26.19
CA LYS A 713 44.90 4.97 25.46
C LYS A 713 44.29 6.03 26.38
N ILE A 714 43.82 5.62 27.57
CA ILE A 714 43.33 6.56 28.58
C ILE A 714 44.48 7.38 29.21
N GLY A 715 45.68 6.83 29.36
CA GLY A 715 46.86 7.57 29.82
C GLY A 715 47.34 8.62 28.82
N THR A 716 47.06 8.40 27.52
CA THR A 716 47.35 9.35 26.44
C THR A 716 46.11 10.06 25.90
N PHE A 717 45.03 10.10 26.69
CA PHE A 717 43.70 10.53 26.24
C PHE A 717 43.70 11.88 25.52
N ASN A 718 44.43 12.88 26.02
CA ASN A 718 44.53 14.21 25.40
C ASN A 718 45.16 14.24 23.99
N LYS A 719 45.94 13.23 23.61
CA LYS A 719 46.63 13.17 22.32
C LYS A 719 45.77 12.57 21.21
N HIS A 720 44.64 11.95 21.57
CA HIS A 720 43.72 11.38 20.61
C HIS A 720 42.81 12.44 19.98
N PRO A 721 42.34 12.22 18.75
CA PRO A 721 41.44 13.15 18.08
C PRO A 721 40.08 13.22 18.80
N SER A 722 39.43 14.36 18.65
CA SER A 722 38.13 14.69 19.23
C SER A 722 37.00 14.50 18.23
N ILE A 723 35.78 14.33 18.72
CA ILE A 723 34.58 14.19 17.87
C ILE A 723 34.34 15.44 16.99
N GLY A 724 34.85 16.61 17.40
CA GLY A 724 34.76 17.86 16.66
C GLY A 724 35.76 17.99 15.51
N ASP A 725 36.73 17.08 15.39
CA ASP A 725 37.71 17.07 14.29
C ASP A 725 37.11 16.48 12.98
N ILE A 726 35.78 16.39 12.90
CA ILE A 726 35.06 16.05 11.66
C ILE A 726 35.22 17.17 10.61
N LYS A 727 35.32 16.76 9.34
CA LYS A 727 35.48 17.70 8.22
C LYS A 727 34.25 18.58 7.96
N GLU A 728 33.08 18.15 8.41
CA GLU A 728 31.79 18.79 8.19
C GLU A 728 31.31 19.47 9.48
N SER A 729 30.49 20.52 9.36
CA SER A 729 29.85 21.08 10.55
C SER A 729 28.85 20.08 11.14
N PHE A 730 28.68 19.96 12.47
CA PHE A 730 27.71 19.00 13.04
C PHE A 730 26.28 19.04 12.42
N PRO A 731 25.70 20.21 12.09
CA PRO A 731 24.44 20.27 11.35
C PRO A 731 24.51 19.61 9.97
N ASP A 732 25.63 19.78 9.26
CA ASP A 732 25.86 19.15 7.96
C ASP A 732 26.13 17.66 8.11
N PHE A 733 26.84 17.24 9.16
CA PHE A 733 27.02 15.83 9.53
C PHE A 733 25.66 15.12 9.70
N TRP A 734 24.77 15.68 10.52
CA TRP A 734 23.44 15.10 10.72
C TRP A 734 22.61 15.11 9.43
N ARG A 735 22.70 16.18 8.63
CA ARG A 735 22.04 16.27 7.32
C ARG A 735 22.59 15.25 6.32
N GLN A 736 23.89 15.01 6.33
CA GLN A 736 24.56 14.05 5.44
C GLN A 736 24.12 12.62 5.71
N TYR A 737 24.07 12.22 6.98
CA TYR A 737 23.79 10.83 7.34
C TYR A 737 22.31 10.51 7.53
N PHE A 738 21.45 11.50 7.81
CA PHE A 738 20.02 11.29 8.01
C PHE A 738 19.15 12.03 6.98
N GLY A 739 19.79 12.76 6.07
CA GLY A 739 19.13 13.47 4.97
C GLY A 739 18.39 14.72 5.45
N GLN A 740 17.13 14.54 5.84
CA GLN A 740 16.20 15.62 6.18
C GLN A 740 15.74 15.49 7.64
N GLY A 741 15.27 16.59 8.23
CA GLY A 741 14.66 16.54 9.57
C GLY A 741 13.37 15.69 9.59
N ASN A 742 12.97 15.23 10.78
CA ASN A 742 11.78 14.38 10.98
C ASN A 742 10.52 14.89 10.28
N ASP A 743 10.29 16.21 10.30
CA ASP A 743 9.13 16.85 9.66
C ASP A 743 9.09 16.58 8.16
N GLN A 744 10.18 16.86 7.44
CA GLN A 744 10.21 16.67 5.99
C GLN A 744 10.12 15.19 5.61
N PHE A 745 10.76 14.32 6.38
CA PHE A 745 10.73 12.87 6.14
C PHE A 745 9.33 12.28 6.38
N LEU A 746 8.63 12.62 7.47
CA LEU A 746 7.23 12.18 7.69
C LEU A 746 6.28 12.79 6.68
N VAL A 747 6.35 14.11 6.47
CA VAL A 747 5.38 14.82 5.64
C VAL A 747 5.49 14.36 4.19
N ALA A 748 6.69 14.28 3.62
CA ALA A 748 6.86 13.82 2.24
C ALA A 748 6.32 12.40 2.01
N LYS A 749 6.29 11.56 3.04
CA LYS A 749 5.91 10.14 2.95
C LYS A 749 4.48 9.84 3.39
N THR A 750 3.91 10.66 4.27
CA THR A 750 2.54 10.52 4.78
C THR A 750 1.55 11.48 4.11
N THR A 751 2.04 12.47 3.36
CA THR A 751 1.19 13.43 2.62
C THR A 751 1.29 13.34 1.10
N ALA A 752 2.26 12.59 0.56
CA ALA A 752 2.32 12.26 -0.86
C ALA A 752 1.40 11.04 -1.15
N ALA A 753 0.10 11.32 -1.20
CA ALA A 753 -0.91 10.45 -1.78
C ALA A 753 -1.72 11.28 -2.77
#